data_AF-A0A6F8XPJ1-F1
#
_entry.id   AF-A0A6F8XPJ1-F1
#
_cell.length_a   1.000
_cell.length_b   1.000
_cell.length_c   1.000
_cell.angle_alpha   90.00
_cell.angle_beta   90.00
_cell.angle_gamma   90.00
#
_symmetry.space_group_name_H-M   'P 1'
#
loop_
_entity.id
_entity.type
_entity.pdbx_description
1 polymer ?
#
loop_
_entity_poly.entity_id
_entity_poly.type
_entity_poly.pdbx_seq_one_letter_code
_entity_poly.pdbx_strand_id
1 'polypeptide(L)'
;MAGGFPPPGMRREQILGSGTPSAAPAFRCIAKRRKIPYKNPRAYLVRWRRKGGPEMVMVDAEAGPRIEDVLAAAVKTLPEAARRWPEGPICLAREYKAYRPDLPTYSRWVEEVERRIADTDELVQRLRLLHYGRAAGNVLFDIVLDSKLNRMGAPMTLAHAGQATLDGLIGTGKLTTFVTDSAGTWRPPVDISHLWVLADYVRNGLGAGGYALAATADPVGALSWTGDLASWWSSYNDQRLTARAAAVEAGQEWQEPTDPAALATPLQWLHRSTTWRCGVDDLFGDMDAIALMGALAEPGQGATPVTDLLRVYYGPSPVQVGRALLHADNRFHLFVRHAQPAIPHTVDEETGVVTVDRAEALPVIRGHIRDVAMAILRITRLRIAGRERGIIGLLDQTGNVLRGLRVEASVREDVDGPWGAAMLDEVAARFTDFLLNGLAGEGWDVGAWPQDASPLEPYGGFLLQYGDSDAARRYGGKNGAVPAVMQYVRTLQEHLEELGFTSGVTPDGQFGASTAMALRELQIEAQQSRVWQEKGAPVPGMAVETAARRFRGYVNGCLDPETAATIAEWRRPAGGLRNLCPVRVYTRRVNDGVPGAVVHTDVWRWDQVKETNVRFYAADGLARYPIPRQRIVDGDPTVAVVGAFSEAETTGPNLGKVHSWPEAAITTRTLVPAGLLPAPPADPAGLPIGSTYRVVRAIAHVECQGNFDIINAYDRGRVSIGVCHWALMTTGIGEYAALLAYYAHIDPEAYQRDFGRYGILPEKPWDPATWTADGAGAQAKYAGRLAFYGLRDGTGRLHPAEPLPLGAKKVEDIADAYLIDYLRGWHALHRLAMGLRTNESMWRLMWTFTLFRLRALLARPFHSGPAAGPGPVVPDGAGGQRVATFGEVFTSERAVTALLRWHVNRPGRVLDSNGAVNDALAAFQTVYGTGRVNLAALTQAQQDAAQVALAQDMIDRAPTDSNYRDSVRNAVTYVDAEVGALRSTARSFQLIPEAPMWPRSARLSAVYPLSNGRR
;
A
#
# COMPACT_ATOMS: atom_id res chain seq x y z
N MET A 1 -46.18 22.57 18.12
CA MET A 1 -47.03 23.31 19.07
C MET A 1 -46.39 23.21 20.44
N ALA A 2 -46.11 24.25 21.20
CA ALA A 2 -46.17 25.69 21.02
C ALA A 2 -45.30 26.33 22.13
N GLY A 3 -44.79 27.54 21.86
CA GLY A 3 -44.20 28.45 22.85
C GLY A 3 -42.68 28.56 22.69
N GLY A 4 -42.08 29.66 22.23
CA GLY A 4 -42.61 31.00 21.98
C GLY A 4 -41.43 31.98 22.06
N PHE A 5 -41.07 32.56 20.91
CA PHE A 5 -40.26 33.78 20.71
C PHE A 5 -40.83 34.98 21.53
N PRO A 6 -40.19 36.19 21.65
CA PRO A 6 -39.29 36.84 20.68
C PRO A 6 -38.20 37.76 21.38
N PRO A 7 -37.67 38.88 20.80
CA PRO A 7 -36.26 39.10 20.44
C PRO A 7 -35.72 40.51 20.94
N PRO A 8 -35.13 41.42 20.12
CA PRO A 8 -33.76 41.56 19.60
C PRO A 8 -33.03 42.88 20.00
N GLY A 9 -31.73 42.99 19.67
CA GLY A 9 -31.26 44.14 18.87
C GLY A 9 -30.35 45.22 19.47
N MET A 10 -29.39 45.63 18.60
CA MET A 10 -28.68 46.93 18.52
C MET A 10 -27.55 47.17 19.56
N ARG A 11 -26.41 47.82 19.24
CA ARG A 11 -25.90 48.53 18.05
C ARG A 11 -24.39 48.76 18.19
N ARG A 12 -23.78 49.06 17.04
CA ARG A 12 -22.50 49.74 16.76
C ARG A 12 -21.93 50.64 17.86
N GLU A 13 -20.60 50.63 17.97
CA GLU A 13 -19.79 51.85 18.11
C GLU A 13 -18.53 51.79 17.23
N GLN A 14 -18.30 52.87 16.49
CA GLN A 14 -17.10 53.19 15.72
C GLN A 14 -16.05 53.78 16.66
N ILE A 15 -14.78 53.44 16.49
CA ILE A 15 -13.68 54.39 16.72
C ILE A 15 -12.64 54.25 15.60
N LEU A 16 -12.37 55.40 14.96
CA LEU A 16 -11.32 55.68 14.00
C LEU A 16 -9.94 55.61 14.64
N GLY A 17 -8.96 55.09 13.91
CA GLY A 17 -7.54 55.12 14.31
C GLY A 17 -6.64 54.97 13.08
N SER A 18 -6.34 56.10 12.46
CA SER A 18 -5.36 56.29 11.39
C SER A 18 -3.95 55.90 11.83
N GLY A 19 -3.27 55.07 11.04
CA GLY A 19 -1.84 54.77 11.19
C GLY A 19 -1.23 54.27 9.88
N THR A 20 -0.35 55.08 9.31
CA THR A 20 0.48 54.86 8.12
C THR A 20 1.18 53.49 8.05
N PRO A 21 1.33 52.87 6.86
CA PRO A 21 2.05 51.61 6.71
C PRO A 21 3.56 51.82 6.71
N SER A 22 4.27 51.22 7.68
CA SER A 22 5.73 51.16 7.67
C SER A 22 6.22 50.21 6.58
N ALA A 23 7.14 50.69 5.76
CA ALA A 23 7.80 49.99 4.67
C ALA A 23 8.34 48.60 5.06
N ALA A 24 8.03 47.59 4.24
CA ALA A 24 8.73 46.31 4.23
C ALA A 24 10.08 46.46 3.50
N PRO A 25 11.20 45.93 4.02
CA PRO A 25 12.49 46.04 3.36
C PRO A 25 12.57 45.07 2.18
N ALA A 26 12.88 45.63 1.00
CA ALA A 26 13.29 44.87 -0.17
C ALA A 26 14.59 44.12 0.11
N PHE A 27 14.59 42.78 -0.03
CA PHE A 27 15.81 41.99 -0.03
C PHE A 27 16.51 42.12 -1.38
N ARG A 28 17.65 42.82 -1.41
CA ARG A 28 18.60 42.84 -2.52
C ARG A 28 19.70 41.83 -2.24
N CYS A 29 19.80 40.78 -3.05
CA CYS A 29 20.98 39.90 -3.05
C CYS A 29 22.09 40.60 -3.84
N ILE A 30 23.18 40.99 -3.17
CA ILE A 30 24.41 41.46 -3.82
C ILE A 30 25.51 40.44 -3.53
N ALA A 31 25.83 39.60 -4.51
CA ALA A 31 27.02 38.77 -4.48
C ALA A 31 28.24 39.64 -4.87
N LYS A 32 29.04 40.09 -3.90
CA LYS A 32 30.38 40.63 -4.18
C LYS A 32 31.41 39.52 -3.98
N ARG A 33 31.99 39.02 -5.09
CA ARG A 33 33.25 38.26 -5.05
C ARG A 33 34.40 39.23 -4.75
N ARG A 34 35.00 39.14 -3.56
CA ARG A 34 36.36 39.66 -3.32
C ARG A 34 37.33 38.48 -3.34
N LYS A 35 38.34 38.56 -4.21
CA LYS A 35 39.53 37.71 -4.17
C LYS A 35 40.39 38.16 -2.98
N ILE A 36 40.75 37.24 -2.09
CA ILE A 36 41.87 37.39 -1.13
C ILE A 36 42.79 36.18 -1.34
N PRO A 37 44.12 36.34 -1.44
CA PRO A 37 45.04 35.25 -1.68
C PRO A 37 45.69 34.71 -0.38
N TYR A 38 45.93 33.40 -0.41
CA TYR A 38 46.96 32.59 0.28
C TYR A 38 46.71 31.86 1.64
N LYS A 39 47.02 30.54 1.56
CA LYS A 39 47.78 29.63 2.46
C LYS A 39 47.22 29.32 3.87
N ASN A 40 46.27 28.37 3.95
CA ASN A 40 46.34 27.13 4.77
C ASN A 40 45.07 26.27 4.52
N PRO A 41 45.14 24.99 4.11
CA PRO A 41 43.94 24.19 3.84
C PRO A 41 43.50 23.43 5.09
N ARG A 42 42.63 24.00 5.94
CA ARG A 42 41.74 23.27 6.90
C ARG A 42 41.02 24.20 7.90
N ALA A 43 40.37 25.27 7.44
CA ALA A 43 39.39 25.99 8.26
C ALA A 43 38.23 26.46 7.38
N TYR A 44 37.00 26.05 7.69
CA TYR A 44 35.78 26.55 7.04
C TYR A 44 34.95 27.30 8.07
N LEU A 45 34.51 28.50 7.71
CA LEU A 45 33.65 29.34 8.54
C LEU A 45 32.20 29.17 8.05
N VAL A 46 31.38 28.42 8.79
CA VAL A 46 29.94 28.27 8.48
C VAL A 46 29.15 29.13 9.45
N ARG A 47 28.47 30.16 8.93
CA ARG A 47 27.64 31.07 9.73
C ARG A 47 26.17 30.68 9.58
N TRP A 48 25.60 30.04 10.59
CA TRP A 48 24.14 29.86 10.69
C TRP A 48 23.51 31.05 11.41
N ARG A 49 22.37 31.55 10.90
CA ARG A 49 21.52 32.50 11.63
C ARG A 49 20.27 31.76 12.10
N ARG A 50 20.16 31.54 13.41
CA ARG A 50 18.88 31.37 14.10
C ARG A 50 18.63 32.62 14.95
N LYS A 51 17.35 32.94 15.17
CA LYS A 51 16.90 34.16 15.84
C LYS A 51 17.27 34.10 17.33
N GLY A 52 18.33 34.81 17.73
CA GLY A 52 18.75 35.02 19.12
C GLY A 52 20.26 34.87 19.37
N GLY A 53 21.03 35.96 19.23
CA GLY A 53 22.43 36.09 19.70
C GLY A 53 23.52 35.35 18.91
N PRO A 54 24.75 35.90 18.77
CA PRO A 54 25.89 35.17 18.23
C PRO A 54 26.66 34.46 19.36
N GLU A 55 26.72 33.13 19.32
CA GLU A 55 27.67 32.35 20.10
C GLU A 55 28.69 31.72 19.13
N MET A 56 29.99 31.97 19.35
CA MET A 56 31.07 31.37 18.58
C MET A 56 31.57 30.14 19.32
N VAL A 57 31.45 28.95 18.72
CA VAL A 57 32.08 27.73 19.24
C VAL A 57 33.26 27.37 18.34
N MET A 58 34.46 27.32 18.91
CA MET A 58 35.65 26.72 18.31
C MET A 58 35.67 25.23 18.68
N VAL A 59 35.79 24.34 17.69
CA VAL A 59 35.88 22.89 17.91
C VAL A 59 37.30 22.44 17.55
N ASP A 60 37.96 21.77 18.49
CA ASP A 60 39.32 21.23 18.34
C ASP A 60 39.31 19.86 17.65
N ALA A 61 40.36 19.54 16.89
CA ALA A 61 40.31 18.55 15.80
C ALA A 61 40.65 17.08 16.18
N GLU A 62 40.63 16.70 17.45
CA GLU A 62 40.97 15.31 17.84
C GLU A 62 39.80 14.64 18.57
N ALA A 63 39.27 13.57 17.95
CA ALA A 63 38.20 12.67 18.42
C ALA A 63 36.72 13.01 18.10
N GLY A 64 36.43 13.87 17.14
CA GLY A 64 35.08 14.01 16.56
C GLY A 64 34.79 13.04 15.41
N PRO A 65 33.54 12.60 15.19
CA PRO A 65 33.16 11.87 13.98
C PRO A 65 33.58 12.69 12.75
N ARG A 66 34.12 12.04 11.71
CA ARG A 66 34.62 12.76 10.52
C ARG A 66 33.47 13.61 9.97
N ILE A 67 33.79 14.82 9.52
CA ILE A 67 32.82 15.70 8.87
C ILE A 67 32.08 14.98 7.73
N GLU A 68 32.75 14.02 7.08
CA GLU A 68 32.20 13.10 6.07
C GLU A 68 31.09 12.19 6.63
N ASP A 69 31.21 11.67 7.85
CA ASP A 69 30.21 10.81 8.51
C ASP A 69 29.01 11.64 8.99
N VAL A 70 29.27 12.84 9.51
CA VAL A 70 28.24 13.81 9.90
C VAL A 70 27.50 14.34 8.68
N LEU A 71 28.21 14.60 7.57
CA LEU A 71 27.62 14.99 6.30
C LEU A 71 26.88 13.81 5.66
N ALA A 72 27.35 12.57 5.76
CA ALA A 72 26.64 11.39 5.26
C ALA A 72 25.35 11.12 6.07
N ALA A 73 25.38 11.31 7.39
CA ALA A 73 24.20 11.26 8.25
C ALA A 73 23.25 12.45 8.02
N ALA A 74 23.79 13.65 7.77
CA ALA A 74 23.00 14.84 7.42
C ALA A 74 22.38 14.74 6.02
N VAL A 75 23.09 14.16 5.05
CA VAL A 75 22.58 13.89 3.69
C VAL A 75 21.50 12.80 3.72
N LYS A 76 21.56 11.83 4.63
CA LYS A 76 20.48 10.88 4.91
C LYS A 76 19.23 11.50 5.58
N THR A 77 19.33 12.71 6.11
CA THR A 77 18.21 13.41 6.78
C THR A 77 17.69 14.62 5.97
N LEU A 78 18.38 15.01 4.90
CA LEU A 78 17.78 15.84 3.86
C LEU A 78 16.59 15.07 3.26
N PRO A 79 15.46 15.74 2.93
CA PRO A 79 14.42 15.08 2.17
C PRO A 79 15.06 14.53 0.90
N GLU A 80 15.07 13.20 0.73
CA GLU A 80 15.51 12.56 -0.50
C GLU A 80 14.82 13.27 -1.67
N ALA A 81 15.43 13.30 -2.86
CA ALA A 81 14.84 13.87 -4.08
C ALA A 81 13.43 13.34 -4.41
N ALA A 82 12.98 12.31 -3.69
CA ALA A 82 11.66 11.69 -3.72
C ALA A 82 10.62 12.26 -2.72
N ARG A 83 10.98 12.95 -1.62
CA ARG A 83 9.97 13.56 -0.72
C ARG A 83 9.40 14.84 -1.36
N ARG A 84 8.28 14.73 -2.10
CA ARG A 84 7.57 15.90 -2.66
C ARG A 84 7.18 16.93 -1.58
N TRP A 85 6.91 16.49 -0.34
CA TRP A 85 6.73 17.37 0.83
C TRP A 85 6.96 16.63 2.18
N PRO A 86 7.16 17.33 3.31
CA PRO A 86 7.60 16.74 4.58
C PRO A 86 6.71 15.63 5.19
N GLU A 87 5.45 15.51 4.76
CA GLU A 87 4.45 14.62 5.39
C GLU A 87 3.49 13.90 4.42
N GLY A 88 3.80 13.77 3.12
CA GLY A 88 2.87 13.13 2.19
C GLY A 88 3.51 12.41 1.01
N PRO A 89 2.71 12.02 0.01
CA PRO A 89 3.05 10.95 -0.90
C PRO A 89 4.22 11.31 -1.81
N ILE A 90 4.97 10.27 -2.15
CA ILE A 90 6.05 10.35 -3.13
C ILE A 90 5.43 9.96 -4.46
N CYS A 91 5.77 10.63 -5.55
CA CYS A 91 5.38 10.20 -6.88
C CYS A 91 6.61 10.33 -7.77
N LEU A 92 7.07 9.19 -8.28
CA LEU A 92 8.28 9.10 -9.09
C LEU A 92 7.99 9.62 -10.51
N ALA A 93 9.03 9.95 -11.28
CA ALA A 93 8.90 10.70 -12.54
C ALA A 93 7.94 10.06 -13.56
N ARG A 94 7.73 8.73 -13.52
CA ARG A 94 6.83 7.99 -14.42
C ARG A 94 5.64 7.36 -13.69
N GLU A 95 5.38 7.75 -12.44
CA GLU A 95 4.19 7.32 -11.69
C GLU A 95 3.03 8.28 -11.79
N TYR A 96 3.28 9.54 -12.12
CA TYR A 96 2.22 10.54 -12.16
C TYR A 96 1.20 10.15 -13.24
N LYS A 97 -0.06 10.01 -12.83
CA LYS A 97 -1.15 9.50 -13.67
C LYS A 97 -0.95 8.10 -14.27
N ALA A 98 -0.02 7.30 -13.74
CA ALA A 98 0.38 6.05 -14.38
C ALA A 98 -0.47 4.83 -13.99
N TYR A 99 -1.13 4.87 -12.83
CA TYR A 99 -1.90 3.75 -12.29
C TYR A 99 -3.37 3.79 -12.72
N ARG A 100 -3.93 2.60 -12.93
CA ARG A 100 -5.31 2.35 -13.38
C ARG A 100 -6.07 1.44 -12.39
N PRO A 101 -6.45 1.92 -11.19
CA PRO A 101 -7.24 1.13 -10.25
C PRO A 101 -8.59 0.74 -10.84
N ASP A 102 -9.21 -0.30 -10.27
CA ASP A 102 -10.65 -0.50 -10.40
C ASP A 102 -11.43 0.48 -9.52
N LEU A 103 -12.73 0.63 -9.81
CA LEU A 103 -13.62 1.50 -9.06
C LEU A 103 -13.64 1.20 -7.54
N PRO A 104 -13.76 -0.06 -7.06
CA PRO A 104 -13.70 -0.35 -5.64
C PRO A 104 -12.42 0.14 -4.94
N THR A 105 -11.26 -0.02 -5.58
CA THR A 105 -9.97 0.43 -5.05
C THR A 105 -9.94 1.94 -4.90
N TYR A 106 -10.27 2.65 -5.99
CA TYR A 106 -10.24 4.10 -6.01
C TYR A 106 -11.26 4.70 -5.02
N SER A 107 -12.45 4.11 -4.95
CA SER A 107 -13.51 4.53 -4.02
C SER A 107 -13.04 4.39 -2.57
N ARG A 108 -12.37 3.30 -2.19
CA ARG A 108 -11.84 3.14 -0.82
C ARG A 108 -10.80 4.20 -0.45
N TRP A 109 -10.00 4.64 -1.42
CA TRP A 109 -9.02 5.71 -1.21
C TRP A 109 -9.69 7.05 -0.97
N VAL A 110 -10.68 7.40 -1.80
CA VAL A 110 -11.47 8.62 -1.63
C VAL A 110 -12.23 8.59 -0.31
N GLU A 111 -12.87 7.47 0.02
CA GLU A 111 -13.63 7.26 1.27
C GLU A 111 -12.75 7.41 2.51
N GLU A 112 -11.49 6.94 2.46
CA GLU A 112 -10.57 7.13 3.58
C GLU A 112 -10.28 8.61 3.82
N VAL A 113 -10.07 9.40 2.76
CA VAL A 113 -9.84 10.85 2.87
C VAL A 113 -11.12 11.55 3.33
N GLU A 114 -12.26 11.23 2.73
CA GLU A 114 -13.58 11.78 3.05
C GLU A 114 -13.94 11.58 4.54
N ARG A 115 -13.63 10.41 5.11
CA ARG A 115 -13.80 10.14 6.54
C ARG A 115 -12.97 11.05 7.45
N ARG A 116 -11.87 11.62 6.96
CA ARG A 116 -10.99 12.53 7.73
C ARG A 116 -11.19 14.00 7.39
N ILE A 117 -11.85 14.31 6.26
CA ILE A 117 -12.15 15.66 5.80
C ILE A 117 -13.65 15.80 5.63
N ALA A 118 -14.33 16.27 6.69
CA ALA A 118 -15.79 16.42 6.69
C ALA A 118 -16.30 17.53 5.75
N ASP A 119 -15.45 18.49 5.39
CA ASP A 119 -15.78 19.57 4.45
C ASP A 119 -15.53 19.11 3.01
N THR A 120 -16.61 18.91 2.25
CA THR A 120 -16.56 18.51 0.84
C THR A 120 -15.79 19.53 -0.01
N ASP A 121 -15.87 20.83 0.29
CA ASP A 121 -15.18 21.88 -0.48
C ASP A 121 -13.66 21.75 -0.30
N GLU A 122 -13.23 21.45 0.92
CA GLU A 122 -11.83 21.12 1.22
C GLU A 122 -11.38 19.81 0.59
N LEU A 123 -12.22 18.77 0.65
CA LEU A 123 -11.93 17.45 0.09
C LEU A 123 -11.63 17.54 -1.42
N VAL A 124 -12.55 18.12 -2.20
CA VAL A 124 -12.41 18.21 -3.66
C VAL A 124 -11.22 19.09 -4.05
N GLN A 125 -11.02 20.19 -3.35
CA GLN A 125 -9.89 21.08 -3.61
C GLN A 125 -8.56 20.38 -3.36
N ARG A 126 -8.43 19.60 -2.27
CA ARG A 126 -7.21 18.86 -1.97
C ARG A 126 -6.96 17.72 -2.95
N LEU A 127 -8.00 17.01 -3.37
CA LEU A 127 -7.89 15.96 -4.40
C LEU A 127 -7.43 16.57 -5.73
N ARG A 128 -8.02 17.70 -6.14
CA ARG A 128 -7.54 18.42 -7.30
C ARG A 128 -6.10 18.92 -7.12
N LEU A 129 -5.73 19.53 -5.99
CA LEU A 129 -4.35 19.97 -5.76
C LEU A 129 -3.35 18.80 -5.78
N LEU A 130 -3.79 17.59 -5.44
CA LEU A 130 -2.95 16.40 -5.51
C LEU A 130 -2.58 16.06 -6.96
N HIS A 131 -3.54 16.14 -7.88
CA HIS A 131 -3.31 15.96 -9.31
C HIS A 131 -2.66 17.22 -9.93
N TYR A 132 -3.31 18.37 -9.81
CA TYR A 132 -3.02 19.58 -10.58
C TYR A 132 -2.60 20.79 -9.74
N GLY A 133 -2.08 20.59 -8.53
CA GLY A 133 -1.55 21.69 -7.73
C GLY A 133 -0.12 22.08 -8.12
N ARG A 134 0.35 23.22 -7.58
CA ARG A 134 1.71 23.72 -7.70
C ARG A 134 2.77 22.65 -7.44
N ALA A 135 2.52 21.78 -6.47
CA ALA A 135 3.46 20.73 -6.08
C ALA A 135 3.52 19.56 -7.07
N ALA A 136 2.55 19.44 -7.98
CA ALA A 136 2.60 18.57 -9.15
C ALA A 136 3.19 19.26 -10.40
N GLY A 137 3.66 20.51 -10.27
CA GLY A 137 4.25 21.28 -11.36
C GLY A 137 3.24 22.05 -12.22
N ASN A 138 1.94 21.95 -11.93
CA ASN A 138 0.89 22.63 -12.68
C ASN A 138 0.32 23.82 -11.89
N VAL A 139 0.94 24.99 -12.03
CA VAL A 139 0.50 26.21 -11.33
C VAL A 139 -0.71 26.87 -12.03
N LEU A 140 -1.08 26.42 -13.24
CA LEU A 140 -2.14 27.08 -14.01
C LEU A 140 -3.49 26.95 -13.32
N PHE A 141 -3.86 25.74 -12.89
CA PHE A 141 -5.13 25.51 -12.18
C PHE A 141 -5.20 26.28 -10.86
N ASP A 142 -4.09 26.44 -10.15
CA ASP A 142 -4.03 27.24 -8.92
C ASP A 142 -4.25 28.75 -9.14
N ILE A 143 -4.04 29.23 -10.37
CA ILE A 143 -4.30 30.62 -10.76
C ILE A 143 -5.74 30.79 -11.24
N VAL A 144 -6.28 29.76 -11.90
CA VAL A 144 -7.62 29.77 -12.50
C VAL A 144 -8.72 29.54 -11.45
N LEU A 145 -8.49 28.65 -10.49
CA LEU A 145 -9.44 28.28 -9.43
C LEU A 145 -9.15 29.02 -8.12
N ASP A 146 -10.12 29.14 -7.20
CA ASP A 146 -9.94 29.74 -5.87
C ASP A 146 -9.15 28.82 -4.90
N SER A 147 -7.90 28.52 -5.26
CA SER A 147 -6.97 27.72 -4.45
C SER A 147 -6.62 28.41 -3.14
N LYS A 148 -6.98 27.82 -1.99
CA LYS A 148 -6.57 28.36 -0.69
C LYS A 148 -5.05 28.22 -0.48
N LEU A 149 -4.38 29.35 -0.25
CA LEU A 149 -2.91 29.44 -0.20
C LEU A 149 -2.25 28.52 0.84
N ASN A 150 -2.91 28.29 1.98
CA ASN A 150 -2.42 27.43 3.05
C ASN A 150 -2.41 25.94 2.69
N ARG A 151 -3.10 25.54 1.61
CA ARG A 151 -3.18 24.14 1.14
C ARG A 151 -2.15 23.82 0.04
N MET A 152 -1.69 24.81 -0.72
CA MET A 152 -0.87 24.61 -1.93
C MET A 152 0.51 23.94 -1.69
N GLY A 153 1.09 24.11 -0.49
CA GLY A 153 2.42 23.56 -0.16
C GLY A 153 2.41 22.09 0.27
N ALA A 154 1.26 21.59 0.72
CA ALA A 154 1.05 20.23 1.20
C ALA A 154 -0.44 19.88 1.09
N PRO A 155 -0.95 19.61 -0.13
CA PRO A 155 -2.38 19.47 -0.36
C PRO A 155 -2.98 18.26 0.36
N MET A 156 -2.19 17.20 0.57
CA MET A 156 -2.53 16.09 1.46
C MET A 156 -1.31 15.59 2.23
N THR A 157 -1.55 15.05 3.42
CA THR A 157 -0.54 14.53 4.36
C THR A 157 -1.07 13.28 5.05
N LEU A 158 -0.22 12.58 5.81
CA LEU A 158 -0.59 11.39 6.59
C LEU A 158 -1.72 11.64 7.63
N ALA A 159 -2.00 12.90 7.95
CA ALA A 159 -3.17 13.26 8.76
C ALA A 159 -4.49 12.93 8.03
N HIS A 160 -4.51 13.06 6.70
CA HIS A 160 -5.70 12.94 5.86
C HIS A 160 -5.97 11.52 5.34
N ALA A 161 -4.92 10.71 5.11
CA ALA A 161 -5.05 9.29 4.77
C ALA A 161 -3.73 8.54 5.00
N GLY A 162 -3.76 7.21 5.01
CA GLY A 162 -2.55 6.39 5.06
C GLY A 162 -1.65 6.58 3.83
N GLN A 163 -0.35 6.27 3.98
CA GLN A 163 0.64 6.42 2.91
C GLN A 163 0.23 5.72 1.61
N ALA A 164 -0.31 4.50 1.70
CA ALA A 164 -0.74 3.72 0.54
C ALA A 164 -1.88 4.40 -0.24
N THR A 165 -2.86 4.96 0.47
CA THR A 165 -3.98 5.71 -0.11
C THR A 165 -3.49 6.99 -0.78
N LEU A 166 -2.65 7.76 -0.09
CA LEU A 166 -2.09 9.00 -0.64
C LEU A 166 -1.23 8.75 -1.87
N ASP A 167 -0.38 7.73 -1.81
CA ASP A 167 0.40 7.29 -2.95
C ASP A 167 -0.56 6.89 -4.07
N GLY A 168 -1.56 6.06 -3.80
CA GLY A 168 -2.55 5.59 -4.76
C GLY A 168 -3.23 6.74 -5.51
N LEU A 169 -3.80 7.68 -4.77
CA LEU A 169 -4.48 8.86 -5.32
C LEU A 169 -3.56 9.70 -6.21
N ILE A 170 -2.32 10.00 -5.80
CA ILE A 170 -1.41 10.80 -6.63
C ILE A 170 -0.90 10.05 -7.87
N GLY A 171 -0.76 8.73 -7.77
CA GLY A 171 -0.29 7.86 -8.85
C GLY A 171 -1.39 7.51 -9.85
N THR A 172 -2.65 7.64 -9.45
CA THR A 172 -3.79 7.38 -10.33
C THR A 172 -4.03 8.54 -11.27
N GLY A 173 -4.07 8.22 -12.55
CA GLY A 173 -4.56 9.13 -13.57
C GLY A 173 -5.87 8.61 -14.12
N LYS A 174 -5.91 7.32 -14.40
CA LYS A 174 -7.02 6.67 -15.09
C LYS A 174 -7.77 5.74 -14.14
N LEU A 175 -9.07 5.58 -14.31
CA LEU A 175 -9.93 4.70 -13.55
C LEU A 175 -10.47 3.63 -14.50
N THR A 176 -10.30 2.37 -14.13
CA THR A 176 -10.93 1.27 -14.86
C THR A 176 -12.36 1.12 -14.37
N THR A 177 -13.32 1.39 -15.24
CA THR A 177 -14.75 1.27 -14.95
C THR A 177 -15.25 -0.16 -15.21
N PHE A 178 -16.43 -0.51 -14.71
CA PHE A 178 -17.01 -1.86 -14.74
C PHE A 178 -16.89 -2.58 -16.11
N VAL A 179 -16.80 -3.92 -16.09
CA VAL A 179 -16.69 -4.81 -17.26
C VAL A 179 -18.07 -5.00 -17.91
N THR A 180 -18.21 -4.76 -19.22
CA THR A 180 -19.54 -4.64 -19.86
C THR A 180 -20.27 -5.95 -20.08
N ASP A 181 -19.59 -7.10 -20.15
CA ASP A 181 -20.23 -8.35 -20.54
C ASP A 181 -19.68 -9.61 -19.87
N SER A 182 -20.41 -10.73 -20.04
CA SER A 182 -19.95 -12.08 -19.68
C SER A 182 -18.72 -12.52 -20.49
N ALA A 183 -18.37 -11.79 -21.55
CA ALA A 183 -17.16 -11.96 -22.33
C ALA A 183 -15.96 -11.17 -21.79
N GLY A 184 -16.07 -10.45 -20.68
CA GLY A 184 -14.92 -9.82 -20.02
C GLY A 184 -14.33 -8.62 -20.74
N THR A 185 -15.08 -7.95 -21.63
CA THR A 185 -14.59 -6.78 -22.37
C THR A 185 -14.51 -5.57 -21.42
N TRP A 186 -13.33 -4.97 -21.30
CA TRP A 186 -13.13 -3.78 -20.46
C TRP A 186 -13.57 -2.53 -21.22
N ARG A 187 -14.29 -1.64 -20.52
CA ARG A 187 -14.48 -0.27 -21.03
C ARG A 187 -13.13 0.43 -21.11
N PRO A 188 -12.96 1.40 -22.03
CA PRO A 188 -11.80 2.27 -22.00
C PRO A 188 -11.72 2.95 -20.62
N PRO A 189 -10.52 3.11 -20.05
CA PRO A 189 -10.36 3.77 -18.76
C PRO A 189 -10.71 5.26 -18.88
N VAL A 190 -10.95 5.91 -17.74
CA VAL A 190 -11.34 7.32 -17.66
C VAL A 190 -10.33 8.11 -16.84
N ASP A 191 -9.82 9.25 -17.31
CA ASP A 191 -8.96 10.10 -16.48
C ASP A 191 -9.79 10.85 -15.42
N ILE A 192 -9.67 10.42 -14.17
CA ILE A 192 -10.50 10.95 -13.07
C ILE A 192 -9.98 12.29 -12.53
N SER A 193 -8.81 12.76 -12.98
CA SER A 193 -8.24 14.01 -12.48
C SER A 193 -9.03 15.25 -12.93
N HIS A 194 -9.69 15.18 -14.09
CA HIS A 194 -10.53 16.24 -14.64
C HIS A 194 -11.83 16.42 -13.86
N LEU A 195 -12.37 15.32 -13.32
CA LEU A 195 -13.47 15.37 -12.37
C LEU A 195 -13.15 16.29 -11.18
N TRP A 196 -11.95 16.16 -10.60
CA TRP A 196 -11.57 16.97 -9.45
C TRP A 196 -11.37 18.45 -9.81
N VAL A 197 -10.94 18.76 -11.03
CA VAL A 197 -10.82 20.15 -11.52
C VAL A 197 -12.20 20.80 -11.55
N LEU A 198 -13.19 20.17 -12.18
CA LEU A 198 -14.53 20.73 -12.24
C LEU A 198 -15.25 20.68 -10.90
N ALA A 199 -15.01 19.65 -10.08
CA ALA A 199 -15.51 19.62 -8.71
C ALA A 199 -14.99 20.81 -7.89
N ASP A 200 -13.69 21.13 -7.97
CA ASP A 200 -13.13 22.31 -7.28
C ASP A 200 -13.71 23.62 -7.85
N TYR A 201 -13.90 23.73 -9.16
CA TYR A 201 -14.59 24.87 -9.76
C TYR A 201 -16.02 25.04 -9.22
N VAL A 202 -16.81 23.98 -9.20
CA VAL A 202 -18.21 24.02 -8.74
C VAL A 202 -18.29 24.38 -7.25
N ARG A 203 -17.38 23.86 -6.43
CA ARG A 203 -17.41 24.04 -4.97
C ARG A 203 -16.73 25.33 -4.49
N ASN A 204 -15.59 25.69 -5.09
CA ASN A 204 -14.75 26.80 -4.64
C ASN A 204 -14.73 27.99 -5.62
N GLY A 205 -15.16 27.83 -6.86
CA GLY A 205 -15.26 28.90 -7.85
C GLY A 205 -13.93 29.30 -8.50
N LEU A 206 -13.96 30.42 -9.24
CA LEU A 206 -12.82 30.95 -9.98
C LEU A 206 -11.96 31.88 -9.13
N GLY A 207 -10.65 31.73 -9.31
CA GLY A 207 -9.65 32.71 -8.90
C GLY A 207 -9.54 33.86 -9.92
N ALA A 208 -8.62 34.79 -9.65
CA ALA A 208 -8.43 35.96 -10.52
C ALA A 208 -8.05 35.60 -11.97
N GLY A 209 -7.26 34.53 -12.17
CA GLY A 209 -6.94 34.04 -13.51
C GLY A 209 -8.12 33.42 -14.23
N GLY A 210 -9.06 32.82 -13.49
CA GLY A 210 -10.29 32.26 -14.04
C GLY A 210 -11.25 33.32 -14.54
N TYR A 211 -11.39 34.44 -13.80
CA TYR A 211 -12.15 35.59 -14.30
C TYR A 211 -11.52 36.21 -15.56
N ALA A 212 -10.19 36.23 -15.66
CA ALA A 212 -9.51 36.68 -16.87
C ALA A 212 -9.72 35.72 -18.05
N LEU A 213 -9.70 34.41 -17.79
CA LEU A 213 -10.01 33.37 -18.78
C LEU A 213 -11.45 33.51 -19.30
N ALA A 214 -12.40 33.72 -18.39
CA ALA A 214 -13.82 33.92 -18.68
C ALA A 214 -14.11 35.12 -19.60
N ALA A 215 -13.17 36.06 -19.74
CA ALA A 215 -13.29 37.19 -20.68
C ALA A 215 -12.95 36.80 -22.14
N THR A 216 -12.36 35.63 -22.36
CA THR A 216 -11.88 35.18 -23.68
C THR A 216 -12.40 33.81 -24.09
N ALA A 217 -12.74 32.96 -23.14
CA ALA A 217 -13.27 31.62 -23.37
C ALA A 217 -14.15 31.19 -22.20
N ASP A 218 -15.02 30.21 -22.41
CA ASP A 218 -15.80 29.62 -21.33
C ASP A 218 -14.88 28.91 -20.32
N PRO A 219 -14.93 29.26 -19.03
CA PRO A 219 -14.00 28.72 -18.04
C PRO A 219 -14.24 27.23 -17.76
N VAL A 220 -15.48 26.74 -17.88
CA VAL A 220 -15.79 25.32 -17.64
C VAL A 220 -15.24 24.47 -18.77
N GLY A 221 -15.48 24.87 -20.02
CA GLY A 221 -14.91 24.22 -21.18
C GLY A 221 -13.38 24.26 -21.16
N ALA A 222 -12.78 25.40 -20.82
CA ALA A 222 -11.33 25.56 -20.80
C ALA A 222 -10.64 24.72 -19.71
N LEU A 223 -11.37 24.38 -18.65
CA LEU A 223 -10.94 23.46 -17.58
C LEU A 223 -11.27 21.99 -17.88
N SER A 224 -11.92 21.71 -19.02
CA SER A 224 -12.34 20.37 -19.44
C SER A 224 -12.11 20.15 -20.95
N TRP A 225 -13.13 19.67 -21.68
CA TRP A 225 -13.03 19.14 -23.04
C TRP A 225 -12.45 20.12 -24.08
N THR A 226 -12.86 21.39 -24.07
CA THR A 226 -12.27 22.38 -25.01
C THR A 226 -10.84 22.75 -24.62
N GLY A 227 -10.51 22.69 -23.33
CA GLY A 227 -9.15 22.81 -22.80
C GLY A 227 -8.23 21.76 -23.38
N ASP A 228 -8.63 20.50 -23.30
CA ASP A 228 -7.83 19.37 -23.78
C ASP A 228 -7.71 19.33 -25.30
N LEU A 229 -8.81 19.58 -26.02
CA LEU A 229 -8.78 19.73 -27.49
C LEU A 229 -7.90 20.92 -27.93
N ALA A 230 -7.95 22.04 -27.22
CA ALA A 230 -7.07 23.18 -27.49
C ALA A 230 -5.62 22.86 -27.11
N SER A 231 -5.39 22.05 -26.07
CA SER A 231 -4.05 21.59 -25.69
C SER A 231 -3.44 20.69 -26.77
N TRP A 232 -4.27 19.84 -27.38
CA TRP A 232 -3.91 19.00 -28.51
C TRP A 232 -3.47 19.86 -29.70
N TRP A 233 -4.27 20.88 -30.05
CA TRP A 233 -3.90 21.85 -31.09
C TRP A 233 -2.62 22.63 -30.73
N SER A 234 -2.45 23.05 -29.47
CA SER A 234 -1.28 23.81 -29.03
C SER A 234 0.02 22.99 -29.15
N SER A 235 -0.04 21.67 -28.92
CA SER A 235 1.09 20.76 -29.07
C SER A 235 1.52 20.60 -30.53
N TYR A 236 0.56 20.63 -31.46
CA TYR A 236 0.88 20.77 -32.88
C TYR A 236 1.60 22.10 -33.16
N ASN A 237 1.09 23.21 -32.61
CA ASN A 237 1.70 24.53 -32.82
C ASN A 237 3.13 24.61 -32.27
N ASP A 238 3.42 23.97 -31.13
CA ASP A 238 4.78 23.88 -30.58
C ASP A 238 5.74 23.17 -31.54
N GLN A 239 5.30 22.06 -32.17
CA GLN A 239 6.07 21.36 -33.19
C GLN A 239 6.26 22.22 -34.45
N ARG A 240 5.20 22.92 -34.87
CA ARG A 240 5.25 23.87 -36.00
C ARG A 240 6.27 24.97 -35.78
N LEU A 241 6.25 25.62 -34.60
CA LEU A 241 7.17 26.68 -34.25
C LEU A 241 8.62 26.17 -34.15
N THR A 242 8.83 24.96 -33.64
CA THR A 242 10.15 24.32 -33.60
C THR A 242 10.69 24.06 -35.00
N ALA A 243 9.85 23.52 -35.90
CA ALA A 243 10.22 23.30 -37.29
C ALA A 243 10.48 24.60 -38.06
N ARG A 244 9.65 25.63 -37.83
CA ARG A 244 9.83 26.98 -38.38
C ARG A 244 11.16 27.58 -37.94
N ALA A 245 11.49 27.47 -36.65
CA ALA A 245 12.78 27.95 -36.14
C ALA A 245 13.96 27.22 -36.80
N ALA A 246 13.90 25.89 -36.92
CA ALA A 246 14.94 25.09 -37.57
C ALA A 246 15.12 25.44 -39.06
N ALA A 247 14.02 25.69 -39.79
CA ALA A 247 14.08 26.13 -41.18
C ALA A 247 14.73 27.51 -41.32
N VAL A 248 14.35 28.46 -40.46
CA VAL A 248 14.94 29.81 -40.43
C VAL A 248 16.43 29.74 -40.10
N GLU A 249 16.84 28.91 -39.12
CA GLU A 249 18.25 28.68 -38.79
C GLU A 249 19.04 28.05 -39.96
N ALA A 250 18.38 27.22 -40.77
CA ALA A 250 18.95 26.64 -41.98
C ALA A 250 18.94 27.61 -43.19
N GLY A 251 18.48 28.85 -43.03
CA GLY A 251 18.36 29.83 -44.11
C GLY A 251 17.28 29.50 -45.15
N GLN A 252 16.33 28.63 -44.80
CA GLN A 252 15.23 28.22 -45.66
C GLN A 252 14.02 29.13 -45.47
N GLU A 253 13.29 29.39 -46.56
CA GLU A 253 12.00 30.08 -46.49
C GLU A 253 10.95 29.13 -45.89
N TRP A 254 10.17 29.63 -44.92
CA TRP A 254 9.08 28.87 -44.31
C TRP A 254 7.76 29.19 -45.01
N GLN A 255 7.11 28.16 -45.54
CA GLN A 255 5.80 28.26 -46.17
C GLN A 255 4.83 27.25 -45.55
N GLU A 256 3.54 27.62 -45.48
CA GLU A 256 2.47 26.79 -44.93
C GLU A 256 1.40 26.47 -46.00
N PRO A 257 1.72 25.66 -47.03
CA PRO A 257 0.78 25.30 -48.08
C PRO A 257 -0.35 24.40 -47.56
N THR A 258 -1.56 24.58 -48.08
CA THR A 258 -2.78 23.91 -47.58
C THR A 258 -3.31 22.80 -48.47
N ASP A 259 -2.55 22.37 -49.49
CA ASP A 259 -2.94 21.21 -50.27
C ASP A 259 -2.85 19.91 -49.43
N PRO A 260 -3.60 18.84 -49.78
CA PRO A 260 -3.64 17.63 -48.96
C PRO A 260 -2.28 16.97 -48.71
N ALA A 261 -1.35 17.04 -49.67
CA ALA A 261 -0.02 16.45 -49.51
C ALA A 261 0.83 17.26 -48.52
N ALA A 262 0.75 18.59 -48.56
CA ALA A 262 1.41 19.48 -47.62
C ALA A 262 0.91 19.35 -46.17
N LEU A 263 -0.37 19.01 -45.97
CA LEU A 263 -0.94 18.82 -44.63
C LEU A 263 -0.54 17.50 -43.96
N ALA A 264 0.06 16.55 -44.67
CA ALA A 264 0.42 15.24 -44.12
C ALA A 264 1.33 15.35 -42.89
N THR A 265 2.32 16.24 -42.92
CA THR A 265 3.24 16.45 -41.79
C THR A 265 2.57 17.14 -40.59
N PRO A 266 1.87 18.28 -40.75
CA PRO A 266 1.02 18.84 -39.69
C PRO A 266 0.05 17.84 -39.06
N LEU A 267 -0.65 17.04 -39.88
CA LEU A 267 -1.57 16.01 -39.41
C LEU A 267 -0.85 14.92 -38.62
N GLN A 268 0.36 14.53 -39.02
CA GLN A 268 1.16 13.59 -38.25
C GLN A 268 1.58 14.18 -36.89
N TRP A 269 1.98 15.46 -36.84
CA TRP A 269 2.32 16.15 -35.59
C TRP A 269 1.14 16.25 -34.64
N LEU A 270 -0.02 16.59 -35.20
CA LEU A 270 -1.30 16.63 -34.50
C LEU A 270 -1.63 15.21 -33.99
N HIS A 271 -1.64 14.19 -34.83
CA HIS A 271 -1.96 12.82 -34.44
C HIS A 271 -1.02 12.27 -33.35
N ARG A 272 0.29 12.50 -33.43
CA ARG A 272 1.24 12.14 -32.35
C ARG A 272 0.96 12.83 -31.02
N SER A 273 0.24 13.96 -31.05
CA SER A 273 -0.13 14.70 -29.84
C SER A 273 -1.40 14.14 -29.18
N THR A 274 -2.28 13.44 -29.93
CA THR A 274 -3.53 12.89 -29.37
C THR A 274 -3.29 11.97 -28.19
N THR A 275 -2.31 11.06 -28.28
CA THR A 275 -2.08 10.00 -27.29
C THR A 275 -1.57 10.48 -25.93
N TRP A 276 -1.12 11.75 -25.80
CA TRP A 276 -0.58 12.25 -24.53
C TRP A 276 -1.09 13.64 -24.11
N ARG A 277 -1.87 14.32 -24.97
CA ARG A 277 -2.53 15.59 -24.66
C ARG A 277 -4.05 15.48 -24.54
N CYS A 278 -4.66 14.50 -25.21
CA CYS A 278 -6.10 14.37 -25.35
C CYS A 278 -6.43 12.91 -25.65
N GLY A 279 -5.96 12.01 -24.78
CA GLY A 279 -6.27 10.59 -24.90
C GLY A 279 -7.78 10.35 -24.81
N VAL A 280 -8.26 9.20 -25.27
CA VAL A 280 -9.68 8.87 -25.13
C VAL A 280 -10.12 8.85 -23.66
N ASP A 281 -9.22 8.45 -22.77
CA ASP A 281 -9.46 8.46 -21.34
C ASP A 281 -9.54 9.87 -20.76
N ASP A 282 -8.72 10.82 -21.23
CA ASP A 282 -8.80 12.23 -20.85
C ASP A 282 -10.16 12.82 -21.26
N LEU A 283 -10.57 12.60 -22.53
CA LEU A 283 -11.87 13.06 -23.03
C LEU A 283 -13.03 12.46 -22.24
N PHE A 284 -12.98 11.18 -21.91
CA PHE A 284 -13.97 10.58 -21.05
C PHE A 284 -13.98 11.19 -19.65
N GLY A 285 -12.81 11.52 -19.11
CA GLY A 285 -12.67 12.26 -17.86
C GLY A 285 -13.38 13.60 -17.90
N ASP A 286 -13.17 14.37 -18.96
CA ASP A 286 -13.83 15.66 -19.20
C ASP A 286 -15.35 15.53 -19.32
N MET A 287 -15.80 14.55 -20.12
CA MET A 287 -17.22 14.32 -20.36
C MET A 287 -17.95 13.93 -19.06
N ASP A 288 -17.34 13.05 -18.28
CA ASP A 288 -17.87 12.61 -17.00
C ASP A 288 -17.84 13.74 -15.96
N ALA A 289 -16.79 14.55 -15.96
CA ALA A 289 -16.70 15.72 -15.09
C ALA A 289 -17.85 16.70 -15.35
N ILE A 290 -18.15 16.97 -16.63
CA ILE A 290 -19.28 17.81 -17.06
C ILE A 290 -20.62 17.20 -16.63
N ALA A 291 -20.81 15.89 -16.87
CA ALA A 291 -22.03 15.18 -16.49
C ALA A 291 -22.27 15.22 -14.97
N LEU A 292 -21.20 15.17 -14.17
CA LEU A 292 -21.27 15.11 -12.71
C LEU A 292 -21.35 16.47 -12.01
N MET A 293 -21.09 17.58 -12.71
CA MET A 293 -21.07 18.93 -12.11
C MET A 293 -22.35 19.26 -11.34
N GLY A 294 -23.52 18.94 -11.91
CA GLY A 294 -24.81 19.24 -11.29
C GLY A 294 -24.99 18.54 -9.94
N ALA A 295 -24.61 17.26 -9.86
CA ALA A 295 -24.66 16.49 -8.63
C ALA A 295 -23.65 16.97 -7.58
N LEU A 296 -22.51 17.50 -8.02
CA LEU A 296 -21.48 18.09 -7.14
C LEU A 296 -21.88 19.48 -6.61
N ALA A 297 -22.76 20.20 -7.32
CA ALA A 297 -23.17 21.56 -6.99
C ALA A 297 -24.17 21.66 -5.83
N GLU A 298 -24.88 20.59 -5.48
CA GLU A 298 -25.92 20.63 -4.44
C GLU A 298 -25.34 21.00 -3.06
N PRO A 299 -25.77 22.13 -2.45
CA PRO A 299 -25.20 22.60 -1.18
C PRO A 299 -25.86 21.97 0.06
N GLY A 300 -25.04 21.38 0.95
CA GLY A 300 -25.20 21.41 2.42
C GLY A 300 -26.23 20.51 3.12
N GLN A 301 -25.73 19.76 4.12
CA GLN A 301 -26.43 18.94 5.14
C GLN A 301 -27.21 17.72 4.62
N GLY A 302 -26.46 16.65 4.33
CA GLY A 302 -26.98 15.38 3.82
C GLY A 302 -26.47 15.00 2.43
N ALA A 303 -25.59 15.83 1.85
CA ALA A 303 -24.99 15.59 0.54
C ALA A 303 -24.40 14.18 0.45
N THR A 304 -24.82 13.45 -0.57
CA THR A 304 -24.30 12.13 -0.93
C THR A 304 -22.77 12.18 -0.92
N PRO A 305 -22.09 11.31 -0.15
CA PRO A 305 -20.64 11.20 -0.18
C PRO A 305 -20.13 11.16 -1.62
N VAL A 306 -19.02 11.85 -1.93
CA VAL A 306 -18.46 11.85 -3.29
C VAL A 306 -18.13 10.43 -3.72
N THR A 307 -17.72 9.60 -2.77
CA THR A 307 -17.52 8.17 -2.97
C THR A 307 -18.79 7.47 -3.49
N ASP A 308 -19.96 7.80 -2.97
CA ASP A 308 -21.23 7.20 -3.39
C ASP A 308 -21.65 7.71 -4.78
N LEU A 309 -21.39 8.99 -5.10
CA LEU A 309 -21.58 9.52 -6.45
C LEU A 309 -20.71 8.76 -7.48
N LEU A 310 -19.44 8.51 -7.16
CA LEU A 310 -18.54 7.72 -8.01
C LEU A 310 -19.05 6.28 -8.19
N ARG A 311 -19.52 5.65 -7.12
CA ARG A 311 -20.08 4.28 -7.15
C ARG A 311 -21.35 4.20 -7.99
N VAL A 312 -22.23 5.19 -7.89
CA VAL A 312 -23.46 5.26 -8.68
C VAL A 312 -23.13 5.49 -10.15
N TYR A 313 -22.22 6.42 -10.46
CA TYR A 313 -21.94 6.79 -11.84
C TYR A 313 -21.13 5.73 -12.60
N TYR A 314 -20.09 5.15 -11.97
CA TYR A 314 -19.17 4.19 -12.61
C TYR A 314 -19.48 2.71 -12.29
N GLY A 315 -20.48 2.47 -11.46
CA GLY A 315 -20.82 1.14 -10.96
C GLY A 315 -21.36 0.19 -12.04
N PRO A 316 -21.79 -1.01 -11.63
CA PRO A 316 -22.52 -1.92 -12.50
C PRO A 316 -23.79 -1.24 -13.05
N SER A 317 -24.03 -1.42 -14.34
CA SER A 317 -25.18 -0.84 -15.03
C SER A 317 -26.51 -1.30 -14.40
N PRO A 318 -27.44 -0.39 -14.04
CA PRO A 318 -28.78 -0.79 -13.67
C PRO A 318 -29.50 -1.38 -14.89
N VAL A 319 -30.26 -2.47 -14.73
CA VAL A 319 -31.01 -3.10 -15.82
C VAL A 319 -31.99 -2.07 -16.41
N GLN A 320 -31.82 -1.74 -17.70
CA GLN A 320 -32.49 -0.64 -18.43
C GLN A 320 -32.14 0.77 -17.93
N VAL A 321 -31.00 1.28 -18.38
CA VAL A 321 -30.59 2.66 -18.11
C VAL A 321 -31.32 3.61 -19.09
N GLY A 322 -32.38 4.30 -18.63
CA GLY A 322 -32.90 5.44 -19.37
C GLY A 322 -31.79 6.46 -19.61
N ARG A 323 -31.73 7.11 -20.78
CA ARG A 323 -30.57 7.95 -21.17
C ARG A 323 -30.36 9.20 -20.30
N ALA A 324 -31.38 9.56 -19.52
CA ALA A 324 -31.31 10.62 -18.52
C ALA A 324 -30.70 10.20 -17.17
N LEU A 325 -30.51 8.90 -16.90
CA LEU A 325 -29.95 8.46 -15.63
C LEU A 325 -28.45 8.81 -15.55
N LEU A 326 -28.03 9.33 -14.41
CA LEU A 326 -26.65 9.69 -14.11
C LEU A 326 -25.76 8.44 -13.99
N HIS A 327 -25.30 7.93 -15.12
CA HIS A 327 -24.47 6.74 -15.22
C HIS A 327 -23.51 6.84 -16.42
N ALA A 328 -22.32 6.25 -16.31
CA ALA A 328 -21.27 6.31 -17.34
C ALA A 328 -21.64 5.61 -18.66
N ASP A 329 -22.72 4.82 -18.70
CA ASP A 329 -23.32 4.28 -19.94
C ASP A 329 -24.06 5.32 -20.77
N ASN A 330 -24.46 6.42 -20.13
CA ASN A 330 -25.14 7.52 -20.78
C ASN A 330 -24.22 8.72 -20.98
N ARG A 331 -22.90 8.56 -20.80
CA ARG A 331 -21.94 9.68 -20.75
C ARG A 331 -22.06 10.65 -21.92
N PHE A 332 -22.28 10.16 -23.14
CA PHE A 332 -22.41 11.02 -24.31
C PHE A 332 -23.69 11.85 -24.26
N HIS A 333 -24.81 11.24 -23.89
CA HIS A 333 -26.09 11.95 -23.72
C HIS A 333 -26.00 12.96 -22.58
N LEU A 334 -25.48 12.55 -21.42
CA LEU A 334 -25.31 13.44 -20.26
C LEU A 334 -24.34 14.58 -20.55
N PHE A 335 -23.20 14.28 -21.17
CA PHE A 335 -22.20 15.27 -21.56
C PHE A 335 -22.81 16.32 -22.48
N VAL A 336 -23.43 15.93 -23.59
CA VAL A 336 -23.97 16.89 -24.55
C VAL A 336 -25.09 17.73 -23.92
N ARG A 337 -25.96 17.10 -23.11
CA ARG A 337 -27.02 17.79 -22.37
C ARG A 337 -26.47 18.86 -21.43
N HIS A 338 -25.34 18.59 -20.79
CA HIS A 338 -24.73 19.46 -19.77
C HIS A 338 -23.51 20.24 -20.25
N ALA A 339 -23.16 20.14 -21.54
CA ALA A 339 -21.95 20.70 -22.09
C ALA A 339 -21.86 22.21 -21.82
N GLN A 340 -20.74 22.62 -21.24
CA GLN A 340 -20.35 24.01 -21.10
C GLN A 340 -18.95 24.17 -21.69
N PRO A 341 -18.77 25.02 -22.72
CA PRO A 341 -19.81 25.76 -23.43
C PRO A 341 -20.79 24.83 -24.18
N ALA A 342 -22.00 25.34 -24.46
CA ALA A 342 -23.08 24.53 -25.02
C ALA A 342 -22.79 24.03 -26.45
N ILE A 343 -23.17 22.79 -26.72
CA ILE A 343 -23.18 22.16 -28.04
C ILE A 343 -24.63 22.18 -28.55
N PRO A 344 -24.91 22.60 -29.80
CA PRO A 344 -26.26 22.51 -30.37
C PRO A 344 -26.79 21.08 -30.36
N HIS A 345 -27.95 20.87 -29.74
CA HIS A 345 -28.56 19.55 -29.61
C HIS A 345 -30.08 19.66 -29.38
N THR A 346 -30.77 18.53 -29.56
CA THR A 346 -32.15 18.32 -29.11
C THR A 346 -32.21 17.21 -28.08
N VAL A 347 -33.16 17.28 -27.16
CA VAL A 347 -33.40 16.26 -26.11
C VAL A 347 -34.83 15.76 -26.23
N ASP A 348 -34.98 14.45 -26.30
CA ASP A 348 -36.25 13.79 -26.00
C ASP A 348 -36.33 13.63 -24.48
N GLU A 349 -37.18 14.42 -23.82
CA GLU A 349 -37.32 14.43 -22.36
C GLU A 349 -37.96 13.15 -21.80
N GLU A 350 -38.66 12.34 -22.62
CA GLU A 350 -39.24 11.07 -22.17
C GLU A 350 -38.17 9.98 -22.12
N THR A 351 -37.35 9.86 -23.16
CA THR A 351 -36.33 8.82 -23.26
C THR A 351 -34.96 9.24 -22.73
N GLY A 352 -34.73 10.55 -22.60
CA GLY A 352 -33.45 11.18 -22.31
C GLY A 352 -32.49 11.17 -23.50
N VAL A 353 -32.93 10.77 -24.70
CA VAL A 353 -32.08 10.67 -25.88
C VAL A 353 -31.71 12.06 -26.37
N VAL A 354 -30.40 12.27 -26.54
CA VAL A 354 -29.83 13.50 -27.09
C VAL A 354 -29.44 13.28 -28.55
N THR A 355 -29.85 14.18 -29.43
CA THR A 355 -29.46 14.18 -30.85
C THR A 355 -28.65 15.43 -31.19
N VAL A 356 -27.57 15.25 -31.96
CA VAL A 356 -26.69 16.32 -32.42
C VAL A 356 -26.68 16.34 -33.94
N ASP A 357 -26.93 17.51 -34.53
CA ASP A 357 -26.74 17.71 -35.97
C ASP A 357 -25.28 18.13 -36.24
N ARG A 358 -24.60 17.39 -37.13
CA ARG A 358 -23.18 17.62 -37.44
C ARG A 358 -22.93 19.00 -38.05
N ALA A 359 -23.81 19.48 -38.93
CA ALA A 359 -23.63 20.73 -39.64
C ALA A 359 -23.81 21.94 -38.71
N GLU A 360 -24.66 21.81 -37.69
CA GLU A 360 -24.85 22.84 -36.65
C GLU A 360 -23.75 22.78 -35.58
N ALA A 361 -23.40 21.59 -35.11
CA ALA A 361 -22.49 21.43 -33.97
C ALA A 361 -21.01 21.68 -34.32
N LEU A 362 -20.54 21.20 -35.47
CA LEU A 362 -19.14 21.32 -35.89
C LEU A 362 -18.59 22.77 -35.84
N PRO A 363 -19.24 23.78 -36.46
CA PRO A 363 -18.72 25.16 -36.42
C PRO A 363 -18.74 25.76 -35.00
N VAL A 364 -19.70 25.37 -34.16
CA VAL A 364 -19.78 25.83 -32.76
C VAL A 364 -18.67 25.22 -31.92
N ILE A 365 -18.46 23.90 -32.01
CA ILE A 365 -17.35 23.18 -31.37
C ILE A 365 -16.01 23.79 -31.78
N ARG A 366 -15.81 24.03 -33.09
CA ARG A 366 -14.61 24.67 -33.63
C ARG A 366 -14.38 26.05 -33.01
N GLY A 367 -15.42 26.86 -32.89
CA GLY A 367 -15.37 28.19 -32.26
C GLY A 367 -14.91 28.10 -30.81
N HIS A 368 -15.48 27.20 -30.03
CA HIS A 368 -15.11 27.00 -28.63
C HIS A 368 -13.64 26.57 -28.45
N ILE A 369 -13.17 25.61 -29.26
CA ILE A 369 -11.77 25.17 -29.24
C ILE A 369 -10.83 26.33 -29.63
N ARG A 370 -11.22 27.13 -30.63
CA ARG A 370 -10.45 28.31 -31.06
C ARG A 370 -10.24 29.28 -29.92
N ASP A 371 -11.31 29.65 -29.23
CA ASP A 371 -11.29 30.66 -28.17
C ASP A 371 -10.40 30.21 -27.00
N VAL A 372 -10.44 28.92 -26.65
CA VAL A 372 -9.55 28.35 -25.63
C VAL A 372 -8.09 28.26 -26.12
N ALA A 373 -7.83 27.85 -27.37
CA ALA A 373 -6.47 27.82 -27.93
C ALA A 373 -5.82 29.22 -27.93
N MET A 374 -6.59 30.24 -28.31
CA MET A 374 -6.21 31.65 -28.22
C MET A 374 -5.84 32.03 -26.77
N ALA A 375 -6.67 31.66 -25.80
CA ALA A 375 -6.43 31.95 -24.39
C ALA A 375 -5.15 31.26 -23.86
N ILE A 376 -4.97 29.96 -24.15
CA ILE A 376 -3.78 29.18 -23.75
C ILE A 376 -2.50 29.79 -24.30
N LEU A 377 -2.47 30.12 -25.61
CA LEU A 377 -1.29 30.72 -26.22
C LEU A 377 -1.00 32.11 -25.66
N ARG A 378 -2.04 32.93 -25.42
CA ARG A 378 -1.90 34.26 -24.83
C ARG A 378 -1.29 34.19 -23.43
N ILE A 379 -1.80 33.31 -22.57
CA ILE A 379 -1.26 33.09 -21.22
C ILE A 379 0.19 32.62 -21.28
N THR A 380 0.50 31.64 -22.13
CA THR A 380 1.83 31.06 -22.26
C THR A 380 2.86 32.09 -22.73
N ARG A 381 2.52 32.89 -23.75
CA ARG A 381 3.40 33.92 -24.30
C ARG A 381 3.61 35.10 -23.37
N LEU A 382 2.56 35.56 -22.68
CA LEU A 382 2.68 36.59 -21.66
C LEU A 382 3.58 36.12 -20.50
N ARG A 383 3.51 34.84 -20.12
CA ARG A 383 4.37 34.26 -19.09
C ARG A 383 5.84 34.17 -19.53
N ILE A 384 6.12 33.74 -20.76
CA ILE A 384 7.47 33.70 -21.32
C ILE A 384 8.04 35.12 -21.36
N ALA A 385 7.27 36.08 -21.87
CA ALA A 385 7.63 37.49 -21.93
C ALA A 385 7.86 38.11 -20.53
N GLY A 386 7.11 37.66 -19.51
CA GLY A 386 7.21 38.13 -18.12
C GLY A 386 8.33 37.51 -17.28
N ARG A 387 8.82 36.30 -17.63
CA ARG A 387 9.89 35.59 -16.90
C ARG A 387 11.23 36.37 -16.87
N GLU A 388 11.44 37.31 -17.77
CA GLU A 388 12.61 38.19 -17.76
C GLU A 388 12.63 39.20 -16.59
N ARG A 389 11.53 39.38 -15.83
CA ARG A 389 11.46 40.36 -14.72
C ARG A 389 10.78 39.89 -13.42
N GLY A 390 10.35 38.63 -13.32
CA GLY A 390 9.70 38.06 -12.13
C GLY A 390 8.20 38.37 -12.01
N ILE A 391 7.50 37.64 -11.12
CA ILE A 391 6.02 37.59 -10.99
C ILE A 391 5.36 38.96 -10.73
N ILE A 392 6.09 39.92 -10.16
CA ILE A 392 5.59 41.27 -9.84
C ILE A 392 5.50 42.18 -11.07
N GLY A 393 6.14 41.83 -12.20
CA GLY A 393 6.13 42.63 -13.43
C GLY A 393 4.80 42.62 -14.22
N LEU A 394 3.82 41.81 -13.82
CA LEU A 394 2.51 41.74 -14.49
C LEU A 394 1.64 42.98 -14.23
N LEU A 395 1.96 43.80 -13.22
CA LEU A 395 1.14 44.94 -12.77
C LEU A 395 1.65 46.32 -13.24
N ASP A 396 2.73 46.37 -14.03
CA ASP A 396 3.27 47.64 -14.56
C ASP A 396 2.54 48.05 -15.85
N GLN A 397 1.69 49.07 -15.81
CA GLN A 397 0.58 49.24 -16.77
C GLN A 397 0.94 49.88 -18.12
N THR A 398 2.02 50.63 -18.28
CA THR A 398 2.27 51.41 -19.52
C THR A 398 3.15 50.70 -20.55
N GLY A 399 4.07 49.83 -20.13
CA GLY A 399 4.85 48.97 -21.05
C GLY A 399 4.12 47.72 -21.54
N ASN A 400 2.97 47.40 -20.94
CA ASN A 400 2.24 46.15 -21.17
C ASN A 400 1.22 46.21 -22.32
N VAL A 401 0.74 47.38 -22.73
CA VAL A 401 -0.30 47.49 -23.78
C VAL A 401 0.26 47.12 -25.16
N LEU A 402 1.37 47.73 -25.59
CA LEU A 402 2.00 47.43 -26.89
C LEU A 402 2.52 45.98 -26.94
N ARG A 403 2.97 45.44 -25.80
CA ARG A 403 3.40 44.04 -25.69
C ARG A 403 2.21 43.08 -25.80
N GLY A 404 1.11 43.40 -25.12
CA GLY A 404 -0.15 42.67 -25.23
C GLY A 404 -0.68 42.63 -26.66
N LEU A 405 -0.64 43.77 -27.37
CA LEU A 405 -1.06 43.85 -28.78
C LEU A 405 -0.19 43.00 -29.71
N ARG A 406 1.14 42.96 -29.49
CA ARG A 406 2.04 42.09 -30.28
C ARG A 406 1.81 40.61 -30.00
N VAL A 407 1.60 40.23 -28.74
CA VAL A 407 1.25 38.85 -28.37
C VAL A 407 -0.07 38.48 -29.03
N GLU A 408 -1.09 39.34 -28.93
CA GLU A 408 -2.41 39.10 -29.52
C GLU A 408 -2.33 38.90 -31.04
N ALA A 409 -1.62 39.76 -31.77
CA ALA A 409 -1.44 39.63 -33.21
C ALA A 409 -0.74 38.32 -33.59
N SER A 410 0.33 37.96 -32.87
CA SER A 410 1.06 36.70 -33.11
C SER A 410 0.23 35.46 -32.74
N VAL A 411 -0.65 35.54 -31.74
CA VAL A 411 -1.55 34.44 -31.37
C VAL A 411 -2.61 34.25 -32.45
N ARG A 412 -3.18 35.34 -32.98
CA ARG A 412 -4.11 35.26 -34.13
C ARG A 412 -3.43 34.70 -35.37
N GLU A 413 -2.21 35.12 -35.68
CA GLU A 413 -1.45 34.56 -36.81
C GLU A 413 -1.28 33.04 -36.69
N ASP A 414 -1.02 32.54 -35.48
CA ASP A 414 -0.86 31.09 -35.26
C ASP A 414 -2.16 30.31 -35.42
N VAL A 415 -3.26 30.83 -34.89
CA VAL A 415 -4.56 30.14 -34.83
C VAL A 415 -5.32 30.27 -36.15
N ASP A 416 -5.36 31.48 -36.71
CA ASP A 416 -6.08 31.80 -37.93
C ASP A 416 -5.21 31.65 -39.19
N GLY A 417 -3.92 31.34 -39.04
CA GLY A 417 -3.01 31.03 -40.15
C GLY A 417 -3.40 29.75 -40.91
N PRO A 418 -2.87 29.52 -42.12
CA PRO A 418 -3.36 28.46 -43.01
C PRO A 418 -3.31 27.06 -42.40
N TRP A 419 -2.18 26.67 -41.82
CA TRP A 419 -2.10 25.38 -41.12
C TRP A 419 -2.82 25.39 -39.77
N GLY A 420 -2.80 26.52 -39.06
CA GLY A 420 -3.50 26.66 -37.76
C GLY A 420 -4.99 26.40 -37.89
N ALA A 421 -5.64 27.05 -38.85
CA ALA A 421 -7.05 26.88 -39.15
C ALA A 421 -7.37 25.45 -39.62
N ALA A 422 -6.55 24.87 -40.50
CA ALA A 422 -6.74 23.50 -40.98
C ALA A 422 -6.63 22.44 -39.86
N MET A 423 -5.66 22.60 -38.94
CA MET A 423 -5.55 21.69 -37.80
C MET A 423 -6.69 21.88 -36.79
N LEU A 424 -7.21 23.11 -36.65
CA LEU A 424 -8.38 23.36 -35.83
C LEU A 424 -9.64 22.70 -36.41
N ASP A 425 -9.81 22.75 -37.74
CA ASP A 425 -10.88 22.05 -38.46
C ASP A 425 -10.79 20.53 -38.21
N GLU A 426 -9.59 19.96 -38.29
CA GLU A 426 -9.36 18.54 -38.06
C GLU A 426 -9.70 18.11 -36.62
N VAL A 427 -9.27 18.88 -35.62
CA VAL A 427 -9.60 18.62 -34.21
C VAL A 427 -11.10 18.66 -33.98
N ALA A 428 -11.77 19.71 -34.48
CA ALA A 428 -13.21 19.88 -34.32
C ALA A 428 -14.00 18.79 -35.05
N ALA A 429 -13.59 18.42 -36.27
CA ALA A 429 -14.22 17.36 -37.06
C ALA A 429 -14.12 16.02 -36.35
N ARG A 430 -12.92 15.62 -35.91
CA ARG A 430 -12.71 14.36 -35.19
C ARG A 430 -13.51 14.29 -33.90
N PHE A 431 -13.54 15.36 -33.12
CA PHE A 431 -14.30 15.37 -31.87
C PHE A 431 -15.81 15.30 -32.13
N THR A 432 -16.30 16.03 -33.13
CA THR A 432 -17.72 15.96 -33.53
C THR A 432 -18.09 14.56 -33.99
N ASP A 433 -17.26 13.92 -34.82
CA ASP A 433 -17.49 12.55 -35.30
C ASP A 433 -17.42 11.53 -34.15
N PHE A 434 -16.50 11.72 -33.20
CA PHE A 434 -16.43 10.94 -31.97
C PHE A 434 -17.71 11.05 -31.13
N LEU A 435 -18.24 12.27 -30.94
CA LEU A 435 -19.51 12.48 -30.23
C LEU A 435 -20.68 11.80 -30.92
N LEU A 436 -20.79 11.93 -32.25
CA LEU A 436 -21.87 11.34 -33.03
C LEU A 436 -21.84 9.81 -32.97
N ASN A 437 -20.65 9.21 -33.07
CA ASN A 437 -20.48 7.76 -32.93
C ASN A 437 -20.86 7.28 -31.52
N GLY A 438 -20.43 7.99 -30.48
CA GLY A 438 -20.77 7.67 -29.09
C GLY A 438 -22.27 7.79 -28.77
N LEU A 439 -22.95 8.80 -29.33
CA LEU A 439 -24.40 8.98 -29.23
C LEU A 439 -25.20 7.90 -29.99
N ALA A 440 -24.66 7.41 -31.11
CA ALA A 440 -25.29 6.34 -31.90
C ALA A 440 -25.08 4.94 -31.29
N GLY A 441 -23.97 4.74 -30.56
CA GLY A 441 -23.63 3.48 -29.93
C GLY A 441 -24.26 3.24 -28.56
N GLU A 442 -23.69 2.29 -27.82
CA GLU A 442 -24.06 2.00 -26.43
C GLU A 442 -23.48 3.02 -25.42
N GLY A 443 -22.98 4.17 -25.89
CA GLY A 443 -22.43 5.22 -25.04
C GLY A 443 -20.95 5.06 -24.65
N TRP A 444 -20.22 4.15 -25.28
CA TRP A 444 -18.78 3.93 -25.03
C TRP A 444 -17.97 3.59 -26.27
N ASP A 445 -18.57 3.63 -27.47
CA ASP A 445 -17.83 3.45 -28.73
C ASP A 445 -16.88 4.63 -28.94
N VAL A 446 -15.60 4.33 -29.08
CA VAL A 446 -14.56 5.35 -29.29
C VAL A 446 -14.36 5.68 -30.78
N GLY A 447 -15.03 4.94 -31.68
CA GLY A 447 -14.88 5.05 -33.12
C GLY A 447 -13.43 5.00 -33.56
N ALA A 448 -13.03 5.96 -34.40
CA ALA A 448 -11.66 6.12 -34.88
C ALA A 448 -10.75 6.94 -33.95
N TRP A 449 -11.18 7.26 -32.71
CA TRP A 449 -10.33 8.02 -31.79
C TRP A 449 -9.08 7.21 -31.44
N PRO A 450 -7.87 7.82 -31.49
CA PRO A 450 -6.64 7.09 -31.21
C PRO A 450 -6.65 6.50 -29.79
N GLN A 451 -6.40 5.19 -29.69
CA GLN A 451 -6.20 4.53 -28.41
C GLN A 451 -4.70 4.38 -28.14
N ASP A 452 -4.31 4.55 -26.88
CA ASP A 452 -2.97 4.16 -26.43
C ASP A 452 -2.75 2.68 -26.68
N ALA A 453 -1.55 2.32 -27.18
CA ALA A 453 -1.12 0.94 -27.21
C ALA A 453 -1.25 0.34 -25.81
N SER A 454 -2.00 -0.75 -25.70
CA SER A 454 -2.21 -1.43 -24.43
C SER A 454 -0.87 -1.96 -23.92
N PRO A 455 -0.53 -1.79 -22.63
CA PRO A 455 0.64 -2.46 -22.03
C PRO A 455 0.62 -3.99 -22.20
N LEU A 456 -0.56 -4.57 -22.46
CA LEU A 456 -0.77 -5.99 -22.70
C LEU A 456 -0.48 -6.43 -24.15
N GLU A 457 -0.25 -5.50 -25.08
CA GLU A 457 -0.02 -5.82 -26.50
C GLU A 457 1.13 -6.84 -26.72
N PRO A 458 2.28 -6.76 -26.02
CA PRO A 458 3.33 -7.80 -26.12
C PRO A 458 2.87 -9.21 -25.72
N TYR A 459 1.73 -9.30 -25.05
CA TYR A 459 1.13 -10.54 -24.53
C TYR A 459 -0.23 -10.81 -25.20
N GLY A 460 -0.44 -10.27 -26.42
CA GLY A 460 -1.64 -10.50 -27.21
C GLY A 460 -2.88 -9.75 -26.71
N GLY A 461 -2.71 -8.79 -25.81
CA GLY A 461 -3.83 -8.08 -25.16
C GLY A 461 -4.51 -8.89 -24.05
N PHE A 462 -3.98 -10.06 -23.67
CA PHE A 462 -4.61 -10.96 -22.71
C PHE A 462 -4.17 -10.69 -21.27
N LEU A 463 -5.10 -10.86 -20.34
CA LEU A 463 -4.82 -10.95 -18.90
C LEU A 463 -4.29 -12.34 -18.57
N LEU A 464 -2.98 -12.57 -18.73
CA LEU A 464 -2.42 -13.90 -18.53
C LEU A 464 -2.52 -14.33 -17.06
N GLN A 465 -2.94 -15.57 -16.84
CA GLN A 465 -3.25 -16.08 -15.51
C GLN A 465 -3.01 -17.58 -15.35
N TYR A 466 -3.07 -18.08 -14.11
CA TYR A 466 -2.85 -19.50 -13.80
C TYR A 466 -3.74 -20.41 -14.65
N GLY A 467 -3.13 -21.39 -15.33
CA GLY A 467 -3.78 -22.33 -16.23
C GLY A 467 -3.78 -21.92 -17.71
N ASP A 468 -3.34 -20.71 -18.05
CA ASP A 468 -3.08 -20.32 -19.44
C ASP A 468 -1.89 -21.09 -20.03
N SER A 469 -1.93 -21.33 -21.34
CA SER A 469 -0.90 -22.10 -22.04
C SER A 469 -0.83 -21.78 -23.52
N ASP A 470 0.40 -21.54 -24.00
CA ASP A 470 0.69 -21.34 -25.42
C ASP A 470 0.32 -22.59 -26.23
N ALA A 471 0.67 -23.78 -25.73
CA ALA A 471 0.38 -25.06 -26.37
C ALA A 471 -1.13 -25.34 -26.47
N ALA A 472 -1.89 -25.00 -25.42
CA ALA A 472 -3.34 -25.15 -25.42
C ALA A 472 -4.09 -23.99 -26.11
N ARG A 473 -3.36 -22.93 -26.54
CA ARG A 473 -3.93 -21.66 -27.03
C ARG A 473 -4.98 -21.10 -26.07
N ARG A 474 -4.67 -21.19 -24.78
CA ARG A 474 -5.53 -20.71 -23.70
C ARG A 474 -4.91 -19.46 -23.10
N TYR A 475 -5.61 -18.34 -23.21
CA TYR A 475 -5.16 -17.03 -22.73
C TYR A 475 -6.31 -16.30 -22.05
N GLY A 476 -6.06 -15.62 -20.94
CA GLY A 476 -7.12 -14.95 -20.16
C GLY A 476 -8.17 -15.93 -19.64
N GLY A 477 -7.78 -17.20 -19.41
CA GLY A 477 -8.68 -18.27 -19.00
C GLY A 477 -9.57 -18.84 -20.10
N LYS A 478 -9.46 -18.36 -21.34
CA LYS A 478 -10.31 -18.75 -22.48
C LYS A 478 -9.51 -19.45 -23.57
N ASN A 479 -10.13 -20.43 -24.22
CA ASN A 479 -9.57 -21.03 -25.43
C ASN A 479 -9.82 -20.07 -26.59
N GLY A 480 -8.77 -19.70 -27.33
CA GLY A 480 -8.86 -18.72 -28.42
C GLY A 480 -8.43 -19.26 -29.78
N ALA A 481 -9.03 -18.73 -30.85
CA ALA A 481 -8.59 -18.92 -32.24
C ALA A 481 -7.41 -18.00 -32.57
N VAL A 482 -6.36 -18.02 -31.75
CA VAL A 482 -5.12 -17.26 -31.99
C VAL A 482 -4.24 -18.04 -32.97
N PRO A 483 -3.51 -17.38 -33.89
CA PRO A 483 -2.53 -18.06 -34.74
C PRO A 483 -1.55 -18.92 -33.93
N ALA A 484 -1.24 -20.11 -34.45
CA ALA A 484 -0.43 -21.13 -33.77
C ALA A 484 1.00 -20.70 -33.38
N VAL A 485 1.47 -19.58 -33.93
CA VAL A 485 2.87 -19.11 -33.83
C VAL A 485 3.08 -18.19 -32.63
N MET A 486 2.03 -17.71 -31.98
CA MET A 486 2.14 -16.76 -30.87
C MET A 486 2.42 -17.49 -29.54
N GLN A 487 3.40 -16.99 -28.77
CA GLN A 487 3.91 -17.60 -27.53
C GLN A 487 3.85 -16.61 -26.36
N TYR A 488 2.67 -16.11 -26.02
CA TYR A 488 2.51 -14.99 -25.06
C TYR A 488 2.92 -15.35 -23.63
N VAL A 489 2.65 -16.58 -23.18
CA VAL A 489 3.05 -17.04 -21.85
C VAL A 489 4.56 -17.22 -21.78
N ARG A 490 5.18 -17.78 -22.81
CA ARG A 490 6.65 -17.87 -22.91
C ARG A 490 7.28 -16.48 -22.91
N THR A 491 6.76 -15.53 -23.68
CA THR A 491 7.26 -14.14 -23.69
C THR A 491 7.21 -13.51 -22.30
N LEU A 492 6.13 -13.74 -21.54
CA LEU A 492 6.06 -13.32 -20.14
C LEU A 492 7.13 -13.98 -19.26
N GLN A 493 7.32 -15.30 -19.38
CA GLN A 493 8.34 -16.03 -18.61
C GLN A 493 9.76 -15.52 -18.93
N GLU A 494 10.06 -15.26 -20.20
CA GLU A 494 11.34 -14.69 -20.64
C GLU A 494 11.55 -13.28 -20.09
N HIS A 495 10.51 -12.43 -20.07
CA HIS A 495 10.58 -11.11 -19.44
C HIS A 495 10.79 -11.18 -17.93
N LEU A 496 10.20 -12.16 -17.24
CA LEU A 496 10.41 -12.35 -15.80
C LEU A 496 11.82 -12.85 -15.51
N GLU A 497 12.33 -13.80 -16.29
CA GLU A 497 13.72 -14.26 -16.23
C GLU A 497 14.70 -13.12 -16.54
N GLU A 498 14.39 -12.27 -17.52
CA GLU A 498 15.12 -11.04 -17.78
C GLU A 498 15.12 -10.10 -16.56
N LEU A 499 14.09 -10.08 -15.74
CA LEU A 499 14.09 -9.25 -14.53
C LEU A 499 14.64 -9.98 -13.29
N GLY A 500 15.20 -11.18 -13.45
CA GLY A 500 15.71 -11.99 -12.35
C GLY A 500 14.61 -12.64 -11.49
N PHE A 501 13.37 -12.65 -11.97
CA PHE A 501 12.24 -13.35 -11.36
C PHE A 501 12.08 -14.73 -12.03
N THR A 502 12.92 -15.69 -11.64
CA THR A 502 12.88 -17.03 -12.23
C THR A 502 11.74 -17.86 -11.67
N SER A 503 11.11 -18.64 -12.54
CA SER A 503 10.10 -19.64 -12.18
C SER A 503 10.75 -20.94 -11.63
N GLY A 504 12.09 -21.05 -11.71
CA GLY A 504 12.82 -22.29 -11.47
C GLY A 504 12.63 -23.35 -12.57
N VAL A 505 11.96 -23.00 -13.66
CA VAL A 505 11.71 -23.84 -14.84
C VAL A 505 12.06 -23.02 -16.09
N THR A 506 12.70 -23.65 -17.07
CA THR A 506 12.92 -23.05 -18.39
C THR A 506 11.58 -22.57 -18.97
N PRO A 507 11.49 -21.38 -19.60
CA PRO A 507 10.27 -20.91 -20.24
C PRO A 507 9.63 -21.99 -21.13
N ASP A 508 8.46 -22.45 -20.74
CA ASP A 508 7.75 -23.60 -21.31
C ASP A 508 6.42 -23.20 -21.98
N GLY A 509 6.00 -21.94 -21.82
CA GLY A 509 4.71 -21.46 -22.31
C GLY A 509 3.52 -21.94 -21.48
N GLN A 510 3.74 -22.42 -20.24
CA GLN A 510 2.68 -22.79 -19.29
C GLN A 510 2.64 -21.81 -18.12
N PHE A 511 1.47 -21.21 -17.88
CA PHE A 511 1.25 -20.34 -16.74
C PHE A 511 0.89 -21.20 -15.52
N GLY A 512 1.90 -21.88 -14.97
CA GLY A 512 1.77 -22.71 -13.78
C GLY A 512 2.06 -21.96 -12.47
N ALA A 513 2.19 -22.74 -11.39
CA ALA A 513 2.47 -22.23 -10.05
C ALA A 513 3.72 -21.36 -9.99
N SER A 514 4.79 -21.79 -10.65
CA SER A 514 6.04 -21.05 -10.69
C SER A 514 5.93 -19.68 -11.36
N THR A 515 5.23 -19.59 -12.51
CA THR A 515 4.99 -18.30 -13.19
C THR A 515 4.16 -17.36 -12.31
N ALA A 516 3.12 -17.89 -11.65
CA ALA A 516 2.29 -17.11 -10.74
C ALA A 516 3.08 -16.61 -9.51
N MET A 517 3.97 -17.43 -8.94
CA MET A 517 4.86 -17.02 -7.84
C MET A 517 5.85 -15.95 -8.30
N ALA A 518 6.50 -16.12 -9.45
CA ALA A 518 7.44 -15.14 -10.00
C ALA A 518 6.77 -13.77 -10.23
N LEU A 519 5.54 -13.77 -10.75
CA LEU A 519 4.75 -12.53 -10.88
C LEU A 519 4.41 -11.89 -9.54
N ARG A 520 4.02 -12.67 -8.52
CA ARG A 520 3.78 -12.10 -7.17
C ARG A 520 5.04 -11.45 -6.62
N GLU A 521 6.17 -12.11 -6.77
CA GLU A 521 7.46 -11.57 -6.34
C GLU A 521 7.79 -10.28 -7.11
N LEU A 522 7.59 -10.23 -8.43
CA LEU A 522 7.73 -8.99 -9.19
C LEU A 522 6.81 -7.89 -8.66
N GLN A 523 5.53 -8.19 -8.46
CA GLN A 523 4.54 -7.24 -7.94
C GLN A 523 4.94 -6.70 -6.56
N ILE A 524 5.44 -7.56 -5.67
CA ILE A 524 5.94 -7.17 -4.34
C ILE A 524 7.17 -6.27 -4.44
N GLU A 525 8.15 -6.68 -5.25
CA GLU A 525 9.42 -5.97 -5.33
C GLU A 525 9.30 -4.65 -6.11
N ALA A 526 8.37 -4.59 -7.06
CA ALA A 526 8.08 -3.39 -7.81
C ALA A 526 7.30 -2.33 -7.01
N GLN A 527 6.75 -2.64 -5.84
CA GLN A 527 6.14 -1.61 -4.97
C GLN A 527 7.17 -0.67 -4.32
N GLN A 528 8.47 -1.01 -4.34
CA GLN A 528 9.50 -0.25 -3.64
C GLN A 528 9.88 1.04 -4.39
N SER A 529 10.19 2.11 -3.66
CA SER A 529 10.67 3.37 -4.25
C SER A 529 12.10 3.30 -4.80
N ARG A 530 12.77 2.17 -4.56
CA ARG A 530 14.14 1.89 -4.98
C ARG A 530 14.19 0.58 -5.74
N VAL A 531 15.03 0.51 -6.76
CA VAL A 531 15.27 -0.68 -7.57
C VAL A 531 16.72 -1.12 -7.44
N TRP A 532 16.94 -2.44 -7.51
CA TRP A 532 18.27 -3.01 -7.61
C TRP A 532 18.63 -3.16 -9.08
N GLN A 533 19.77 -2.61 -9.46
CA GLN A 533 20.22 -2.56 -10.84
C GLN A 533 21.59 -3.17 -11.01
N GLU A 534 21.73 -3.98 -12.06
CA GLU A 534 23.02 -4.44 -12.55
C GLU A 534 23.63 -3.42 -13.51
N LYS A 535 24.89 -3.06 -13.25
CA LYS A 535 25.72 -2.22 -14.11
C LYS A 535 26.47 -3.08 -15.10
N GLY A 536 26.24 -2.81 -16.39
CA GLY A 536 27.02 -3.38 -17.48
C GLY A 536 28.44 -2.80 -17.56
N ALA A 537 29.24 -3.33 -18.48
CA ALA A 537 30.54 -2.76 -18.82
C ALA A 537 30.41 -1.27 -19.23
N PRO A 538 31.37 -0.39 -18.86
CA PRO A 538 32.70 -0.68 -18.30
C PRO A 538 32.77 -0.69 -16.76
N VAL A 539 31.65 -0.50 -16.04
CA VAL A 539 31.62 -0.56 -14.57
C VAL A 539 30.75 -1.74 -14.14
N PRO A 540 31.26 -2.98 -14.19
CA PRO A 540 30.54 -4.12 -13.63
C PRO A 540 30.22 -3.86 -12.16
N GLY A 541 29.00 -4.14 -11.74
CA GLY A 541 28.62 -4.01 -10.35
C GLY A 541 27.12 -3.91 -10.17
N MET A 542 26.70 -3.64 -8.95
CA MET A 542 25.29 -3.44 -8.63
C MET A 542 25.09 -2.07 -7.98
N ALA A 543 23.92 -1.47 -8.18
CA ALA A 543 23.53 -0.24 -7.53
C ALA A 543 22.07 -0.27 -7.11
N VAL A 544 21.78 0.46 -6.04
CA VAL A 544 20.40 0.77 -5.70
C VAL A 544 20.08 2.16 -6.22
N GLU A 545 19.14 2.24 -7.14
CA GLU A 545 18.68 3.50 -7.72
C GLU A 545 17.24 3.81 -7.29
N THR A 546 16.81 5.05 -7.54
CA THR A 546 15.39 5.40 -7.37
C THR A 546 14.59 4.72 -8.48
N ALA A 547 13.48 4.08 -8.13
CA ALA A 547 12.59 3.48 -9.11
C ALA A 547 12.05 4.56 -10.06
N ALA A 548 11.89 4.24 -11.34
CA ALA A 548 11.19 5.15 -12.26
C ALA A 548 9.66 5.11 -12.03
N ARG A 549 9.17 3.93 -11.60
CA ARG A 549 7.77 3.61 -11.31
C ARG A 549 7.67 2.54 -10.22
N ARG A 550 6.69 2.68 -9.33
CA ARG A 550 6.18 1.63 -8.43
C ARG A 550 4.97 0.93 -9.00
N PHE A 551 4.89 -0.37 -8.77
CA PHE A 551 3.68 -1.16 -8.92
C PHE A 551 2.67 -0.76 -7.84
N ARG A 552 1.42 -0.51 -8.26
CA ARG A 552 0.34 -0.04 -7.38
C ARG A 552 -0.89 -0.95 -7.37
N GLY A 553 -0.87 -2.01 -8.17
CA GLY A 553 -1.92 -3.01 -8.24
C GLY A 553 -1.93 -3.98 -7.06
N TYR A 554 -2.82 -4.97 -7.15
CA TYR A 554 -2.90 -6.06 -6.20
C TYR A 554 -1.80 -7.10 -6.44
N VAL A 555 -1.25 -7.67 -5.36
CA VAL A 555 -0.35 -8.82 -5.45
C VAL A 555 -1.20 -10.08 -5.69
N ASN A 556 -1.49 -10.35 -6.96
CA ASN A 556 -2.41 -11.40 -7.41
C ASN A 556 -1.71 -12.53 -8.21
N GLY A 557 -0.46 -12.34 -8.65
CA GLY A 557 0.27 -13.31 -9.47
C GLY A 557 -0.29 -13.48 -10.88
N CYS A 558 -1.03 -12.49 -11.37
CA CYS A 558 -1.60 -12.43 -12.70
C CYS A 558 -0.92 -11.31 -13.51
N LEU A 559 -0.95 -11.41 -14.83
CA LEU A 559 -0.53 -10.33 -15.71
C LEU A 559 -1.73 -9.43 -16.02
N ASP A 560 -1.86 -8.34 -15.26
CA ASP A 560 -2.81 -7.26 -15.52
C ASP A 560 -2.12 -6.05 -16.21
N PRO A 561 -2.87 -5.02 -16.68
CA PRO A 561 -2.26 -3.88 -17.36
C PRO A 561 -1.21 -3.15 -16.51
N GLU A 562 -1.40 -3.09 -15.19
CA GLU A 562 -0.45 -2.46 -14.28
C GLU A 562 0.85 -3.26 -14.17
N THR A 563 0.73 -4.59 -14.09
CA THR A 563 1.87 -5.50 -14.06
C THR A 563 2.64 -5.44 -15.37
N ALA A 564 1.94 -5.44 -16.51
CA ALA A 564 2.56 -5.32 -17.83
C ALA A 564 3.26 -3.97 -18.02
N ALA A 565 2.64 -2.86 -17.60
CA ALA A 565 3.27 -1.54 -17.62
C ALA A 565 4.50 -1.46 -16.71
N THR A 566 4.46 -2.15 -15.57
CA THR A 566 5.60 -2.27 -14.66
C THR A 566 6.75 -3.07 -15.29
N ILE A 567 6.46 -4.21 -15.93
CA ILE A 567 7.46 -4.99 -16.66
C ILE A 567 8.09 -4.15 -17.78
N ALA A 568 7.27 -3.47 -18.59
CA ALA A 568 7.75 -2.62 -19.67
C ALA A 568 8.67 -1.49 -19.15
N GLU A 569 8.33 -0.89 -18.01
CA GLU A 569 9.16 0.11 -17.36
C GLU A 569 10.48 -0.47 -16.85
N TRP A 570 10.42 -1.62 -16.17
CA TRP A 570 11.60 -2.23 -15.56
C TRP A 570 12.59 -2.78 -16.57
N ARG A 571 12.09 -3.22 -17.73
CA ARG A 571 12.92 -3.66 -18.86
C ARG A 571 13.51 -2.51 -19.65
N ARG A 572 13.05 -1.27 -19.47
CA ARG A 572 13.61 -0.13 -20.20
C ARG A 572 15.01 0.17 -19.65
N PRO A 573 16.08 0.10 -20.47
CA PRO A 573 17.42 0.40 -20.01
C PRO A 573 17.52 1.88 -19.62
N ALA A 574 17.67 2.18 -18.33
CA ALA A 574 17.96 3.51 -17.84
C ALA A 574 19.49 3.68 -17.81
N GLY A 575 20.07 4.30 -18.84
CA GLY A 575 21.52 4.50 -18.91
C GLY A 575 22.34 3.19 -19.06
N GLY A 576 21.75 2.14 -19.63
CA GLY A 576 22.40 0.83 -19.80
C GLY A 576 22.32 -0.09 -18.57
N LEU A 577 21.53 0.27 -17.57
CA LEU A 577 21.31 -0.50 -16.34
C LEU A 577 20.05 -1.37 -16.46
N ARG A 578 20.11 -2.58 -15.90
CA ARG A 578 19.01 -3.56 -15.90
C ARG A 578 18.44 -3.71 -14.50
N ASN A 579 17.13 -3.50 -14.33
CA ASN A 579 16.46 -3.77 -13.05
C ASN A 579 16.41 -5.28 -12.81
N LEU A 580 16.66 -5.70 -11.57
CA LEU A 580 16.64 -7.10 -11.17
C LEU A 580 15.83 -7.31 -9.90
N CYS A 581 15.43 -8.56 -9.65
CA CYS A 581 14.94 -9.00 -8.36
C CYS A 581 15.99 -8.67 -7.28
N PRO A 582 15.65 -7.83 -6.28
CA PRO A 582 16.60 -7.40 -5.26
C PRO A 582 16.93 -8.51 -4.25
N VAL A 583 16.05 -9.51 -4.10
CA VAL A 583 16.27 -10.63 -3.20
C VAL A 583 16.79 -11.81 -4.00
N ARG A 584 17.97 -12.32 -3.63
CA ARG A 584 18.55 -13.52 -4.22
C ARG A 584 18.82 -14.55 -3.15
N VAL A 585 18.31 -15.75 -3.34
CA VAL A 585 18.57 -16.87 -2.44
C VAL A 585 19.56 -17.83 -3.08
N TYR A 586 20.54 -18.26 -2.30
CA TYR A 586 21.54 -19.23 -2.71
C TYR A 586 21.88 -20.17 -1.55
N THR A 587 22.53 -21.28 -1.87
CA THR A 587 22.98 -22.25 -0.87
C THR A 587 24.48 -22.31 -0.77
N ARG A 588 25.00 -22.65 0.41
CA ARG A 588 26.43 -22.88 0.64
C ARG A 588 26.65 -24.14 1.45
N ARG A 589 27.75 -24.85 1.18
CA ARG A 589 28.23 -25.89 2.10
C ARG A 589 28.67 -25.23 3.39
N VAL A 590 28.46 -25.89 4.52
CA VAL A 590 28.90 -25.40 5.82
C VAL A 590 29.84 -26.40 6.46
N ASN A 591 31.03 -25.94 6.81
CA ASN A 591 32.05 -26.71 7.51
C ASN A 591 32.26 -26.05 8.88
N ASP A 592 32.03 -26.77 9.97
CA ASP A 592 32.16 -26.28 11.35
C ASP A 592 31.47 -24.93 11.62
N GLY A 593 30.27 -24.74 11.04
CA GLY A 593 29.47 -23.52 11.18
C GLY A 593 29.94 -22.36 10.29
N VAL A 594 31.04 -22.51 9.56
CA VAL A 594 31.57 -21.49 8.64
C VAL A 594 30.96 -21.67 7.24
N PRO A 595 30.36 -20.62 6.64
CA PRO A 595 29.88 -20.67 5.26
C PRO A 595 31.01 -20.88 4.26
N GLY A 596 30.91 -21.94 3.45
CA GLY A 596 31.83 -22.24 2.35
C GLY A 596 31.36 -21.68 1.01
N ALA A 597 31.78 -22.32 -0.09
CA ALA A 597 31.43 -21.94 -1.45
C ALA A 597 29.92 -22.05 -1.73
N VAL A 598 29.44 -21.18 -2.61
CA VAL A 598 28.08 -21.25 -3.16
C VAL A 598 27.92 -22.52 -4.01
N VAL A 599 26.84 -23.26 -3.78
CA VAL A 599 26.53 -24.52 -4.48
C VAL A 599 25.43 -24.30 -5.51
N HIS A 600 24.33 -23.67 -5.07
CA HIS A 600 23.18 -23.34 -5.92
C HIS A 600 22.88 -21.85 -5.81
N THR A 601 22.46 -21.23 -6.92
CA THR A 601 22.06 -19.81 -6.99
C THR A 601 20.61 -19.72 -7.46
N ASP A 602 19.97 -18.59 -7.15
CA ASP A 602 18.59 -18.28 -7.55
C ASP A 602 17.61 -19.42 -7.19
N VAL A 603 17.57 -19.75 -5.89
CA VAL A 603 16.72 -20.80 -5.32
C VAL A 603 15.39 -20.22 -4.82
N TRP A 604 14.29 -20.55 -5.49
CA TRP A 604 12.99 -19.94 -5.23
C TRP A 604 12.07 -20.86 -4.45
N ARG A 605 11.80 -22.03 -5.03
CA ARG A 605 10.88 -23.01 -4.45
C ARG A 605 11.50 -23.68 -3.23
N TRP A 606 10.65 -23.98 -2.26
CA TRP A 606 11.01 -24.66 -1.02
C TRP A 606 11.68 -26.03 -1.25
N ASP A 607 11.36 -26.69 -2.36
CA ASP A 607 11.82 -28.04 -2.72
C ASP A 607 12.83 -28.10 -3.88
N GLN A 608 13.30 -26.96 -4.38
CA GLN A 608 14.26 -26.91 -5.50
C GLN A 608 15.62 -27.51 -5.11
N VAL A 609 16.06 -27.30 -3.87
CA VAL A 609 17.28 -27.88 -3.31
C VAL A 609 16.92 -28.61 -2.03
N LYS A 610 17.15 -29.93 -2.01
CA LYS A 610 16.80 -30.82 -0.88
C LYS A 610 18.01 -31.29 -0.07
N GLU A 611 19.20 -30.84 -0.44
CA GLU A 611 20.44 -31.18 0.27
C GLU A 611 20.41 -30.69 1.72
N THR A 612 20.57 -31.59 2.68
CA THR A 612 20.52 -31.27 4.13
C THR A 612 21.85 -30.76 4.70
N ASN A 613 22.95 -30.97 3.96
CA ASN A 613 24.31 -30.54 4.31
C ASN A 613 24.65 -29.12 3.83
N VAL A 614 23.73 -28.43 3.14
CA VAL A 614 23.87 -27.02 2.78
C VAL A 614 23.04 -26.13 3.71
N ARG A 615 23.34 -24.84 3.69
CA ARG A 615 22.55 -23.78 4.32
C ARG A 615 22.10 -22.77 3.29
N PHE A 616 20.93 -22.20 3.51
CA PHE A 616 20.31 -21.22 2.64
C PHE A 616 20.63 -19.83 3.16
N TYR A 617 20.98 -18.94 2.24
CA TYR A 617 21.27 -17.54 2.49
C TYR A 617 20.46 -16.70 1.52
N ALA A 618 20.00 -15.55 1.98
CA ALA A 618 19.35 -14.55 1.15
C ALA A 618 20.17 -13.26 1.18
N ALA A 619 20.45 -12.72 0.00
CA ALA A 619 20.97 -11.37 -0.17
C ALA A 619 19.80 -10.44 -0.52
N ASP A 620 19.65 -9.34 0.21
CA ASP A 620 18.71 -8.26 -0.11
C ASP A 620 19.46 -7.02 -0.59
N GLY A 621 19.54 -6.84 -1.91
CA GLY A 621 20.22 -5.71 -2.54
C GLY A 621 19.65 -4.34 -2.16
N LEU A 622 18.40 -4.26 -1.69
CA LEU A 622 17.85 -2.99 -1.18
C LEU A 622 18.22 -2.72 0.28
N ALA A 623 18.83 -3.69 0.97
CA ALA A 623 19.19 -3.64 2.39
C ALA A 623 18.00 -3.19 3.27
N ARG A 624 16.81 -3.79 3.05
CA ARG A 624 15.57 -3.37 3.74
C ARG A 624 15.61 -3.61 5.24
N TYR A 625 16.38 -4.62 5.66
CA TYR A 625 16.46 -5.05 7.04
C TYR A 625 17.85 -4.74 7.61
N PRO A 626 17.93 -4.13 8.80
CA PRO A 626 19.22 -3.92 9.45
C PRO A 626 19.82 -5.25 9.88
N ILE A 627 21.02 -5.57 9.39
CA ILE A 627 21.80 -6.74 9.81
C ILE A 627 22.85 -6.29 10.85
N PRO A 628 22.82 -6.80 12.09
CA PRO A 628 23.84 -6.49 13.09
C PRO A 628 25.24 -6.85 12.60
N ARG A 629 26.25 -6.06 12.96
CA ARG A 629 27.62 -6.25 12.48
C ARG A 629 28.17 -7.66 12.75
N GLN A 630 27.75 -8.32 13.84
CA GLN A 630 28.19 -9.67 14.19
C GLN A 630 27.51 -10.77 13.36
N ARG A 631 26.46 -10.42 12.59
CA ARG A 631 25.69 -11.33 11.73
C ARG A 631 26.02 -11.18 10.25
N ILE A 632 26.84 -10.20 9.90
CA ILE A 632 27.31 -9.96 8.54
C ILE A 632 28.11 -11.18 8.07
N VAL A 633 27.67 -11.78 6.97
CA VAL A 633 28.32 -12.92 6.33
C VAL A 633 29.31 -12.40 5.29
N ASP A 634 30.57 -12.82 5.35
CA ASP A 634 31.66 -12.42 4.44
C ASP A 634 31.85 -10.89 4.26
N GLY A 635 31.49 -10.10 5.28
CA GLY A 635 31.54 -8.64 5.18
C GLY A 635 30.39 -8.01 4.38
N ASP A 636 29.43 -8.79 3.88
CA ASP A 636 28.27 -8.30 3.14
C ASP A 636 27.07 -8.03 4.07
N PRO A 637 26.70 -6.75 4.30
CA PRO A 637 25.60 -6.38 5.19
C PRO A 637 24.20 -6.63 4.59
N THR A 638 24.12 -7.21 3.39
CA THR A 638 22.86 -7.58 2.73
C THR A 638 22.50 -9.05 2.88
N VAL A 639 23.43 -9.88 3.38
CA VAL A 639 23.31 -11.34 3.41
C VAL A 639 22.91 -11.82 4.79
N ALA A 640 21.85 -12.63 4.86
CA ALA A 640 21.41 -13.32 6.07
C ALA A 640 21.21 -14.83 5.82
N VAL A 641 21.54 -15.65 6.81
CA VAL A 641 21.15 -17.07 6.82
C VAL A 641 19.64 -17.19 7.02
N VAL A 642 18.98 -18.00 6.20
CA VAL A 642 17.51 -18.18 6.21
C VAL A 642 17.07 -19.63 6.49
N GLY A 643 18.03 -20.54 6.74
CA GLY A 643 17.74 -21.87 7.30
C GLY A 643 18.45 -23.01 6.57
N ALA A 644 17.85 -24.20 6.68
CA ALA A 644 18.27 -25.43 6.03
C ALA A 644 17.04 -26.21 5.54
N PHE A 645 17.24 -27.15 4.61
CA PHE A 645 16.20 -28.11 4.26
C PHE A 645 16.14 -29.24 5.30
N SER A 646 14.93 -29.68 5.65
CA SER A 646 14.67 -30.79 6.58
C SER A 646 13.96 -31.94 5.87
N GLU A 647 14.41 -33.17 6.14
CA GLU A 647 13.83 -34.43 5.64
C GLU A 647 12.79 -35.05 6.61
N ALA A 648 12.26 -34.28 7.55
CA ALA A 648 11.18 -34.75 8.44
C ALA A 648 9.90 -35.15 7.65
N GLU A 649 8.88 -35.70 8.33
CA GLU A 649 7.71 -36.40 7.74
C GLU A 649 7.10 -35.74 6.48
N THR A 650 7.00 -34.42 6.39
CA THR A 650 6.49 -33.75 5.16
C THR A 650 7.52 -32.93 4.38
N THR A 651 8.77 -32.91 4.84
CA THR A 651 9.95 -32.20 4.31
C THR A 651 9.76 -30.70 4.05
N GLY A 652 10.84 -29.93 4.16
CA GLY A 652 10.82 -28.51 3.80
C GLY A 652 11.76 -27.65 4.61
N PRO A 653 11.60 -26.32 4.50
CA PRO A 653 12.49 -25.39 5.17
C PRO A 653 12.38 -25.45 6.70
N ASN A 654 13.52 -25.28 7.35
CA ASN A 654 13.65 -25.19 8.79
C ASN A 654 14.66 -24.09 9.15
N LEU A 655 14.20 -23.11 9.91
CA LEU A 655 15.05 -22.12 10.55
C LEU A 655 15.05 -22.41 12.05
N GLY A 656 15.97 -23.29 12.45
CA GLY A 656 16.13 -23.73 13.84
C GLY A 656 17.08 -22.85 14.64
N LYS A 657 17.30 -23.20 15.91
CA LYS A 657 18.15 -22.45 16.86
C LYS A 657 19.56 -22.15 16.33
N VAL A 658 20.14 -23.07 15.55
CA VAL A 658 21.47 -22.91 14.96
C VAL A 658 21.53 -21.81 13.89
N HIS A 659 20.40 -21.38 13.34
CA HIS A 659 20.28 -20.29 12.36
C HIS A 659 19.65 -19.02 12.96
N SER A 660 19.15 -19.12 14.19
CA SER A 660 18.46 -18.05 14.89
C SER A 660 19.42 -16.96 15.35
N TRP A 661 18.91 -15.72 15.42
CA TRP A 661 19.65 -14.59 15.96
C TRP A 661 19.42 -14.47 17.48
N PRO A 662 20.49 -14.43 18.30
CA PRO A 662 20.43 -14.04 19.71
C PRO A 662 19.65 -12.74 19.96
N GLU A 663 19.68 -11.80 19.01
CA GLU A 663 18.92 -10.55 19.07
C GLU A 663 17.40 -10.77 19.05
N ALA A 664 16.95 -11.89 18.47
CA ALA A 664 15.55 -12.33 18.46
C ALA A 664 15.21 -13.24 19.66
N ALA A 665 16.08 -13.33 20.68
CA ALA A 665 15.82 -14.12 21.87
C ALA A 665 14.62 -13.57 22.66
N ILE A 666 13.84 -14.50 23.19
CA ILE A 666 12.70 -14.25 24.07
C ILE A 666 13.28 -14.03 25.48
N THR A 667 13.34 -12.76 25.89
CA THR A 667 13.90 -12.26 27.16
C THR A 667 12.86 -11.39 27.85
N THR A 668 13.03 -11.10 29.13
CA THR A 668 12.16 -10.13 29.82
C THR A 668 12.16 -8.79 29.10
N ARG A 669 13.31 -8.32 28.60
CA ARG A 669 13.44 -7.06 27.86
C ARG A 669 12.72 -7.06 26.51
N THR A 670 12.69 -8.18 25.78
CA THR A 670 12.10 -8.25 24.44
C THR A 670 10.59 -8.49 24.47
N LEU A 671 10.06 -9.19 25.48
CA LEU A 671 8.60 -9.43 25.61
C LEU A 671 7.90 -8.42 26.50
N VAL A 672 8.57 -7.94 27.54
CA VAL A 672 7.96 -7.06 28.52
C VAL A 672 8.32 -5.61 28.18
N PRO A 673 7.33 -4.75 27.94
CA PRO A 673 7.58 -3.34 27.69
C PRO A 673 8.36 -2.66 28.82
N ALA A 674 9.32 -1.81 28.45
CA ALA A 674 10.29 -1.20 29.38
C ALA A 674 9.68 -0.39 30.56
N GLY A 675 8.38 -0.04 30.51
CA GLY A 675 7.67 0.64 31.60
C GLY A 675 6.87 -0.27 32.54
N LEU A 676 6.76 -1.56 32.24
CA LEU A 676 6.10 -2.56 33.10
C LEU A 676 7.09 -3.39 33.92
N LEU A 677 8.38 -3.36 33.56
CA LEU A 677 9.43 -3.95 34.38
C LEU A 677 9.73 -3.00 35.55
N PRO A 678 9.79 -3.49 36.79
CA PRO A 678 10.23 -2.65 37.90
C PRO A 678 11.70 -2.25 37.68
N ALA A 679 12.09 -1.07 38.18
CA ALA A 679 13.49 -0.67 38.15
C ALA A 679 14.35 -1.70 38.93
N PRO A 680 15.54 -2.08 38.42
CA PRO A 680 16.49 -2.84 39.22
C PRO A 680 16.71 -2.11 40.57
N PRO A 681 16.72 -2.79 41.72
CA PRO A 681 16.97 -4.23 41.92
C PRO A 681 15.72 -5.05 42.31
N ALA A 682 14.50 -4.60 42.00
CA ALA A 682 13.30 -5.34 42.38
C ALA A 682 13.25 -6.72 41.69
N ASP A 683 13.20 -7.78 42.50
CA ASP A 683 13.10 -9.17 42.04
C ASP A 683 11.83 -9.34 41.18
N PRO A 684 11.94 -9.56 39.85
CA PRO A 684 10.79 -9.83 39.00
C PRO A 684 10.02 -11.07 39.46
N ALA A 685 10.68 -11.98 40.20
CA ALA A 685 10.10 -13.26 40.55
C ALA A 685 8.90 -13.15 41.51
N GLY A 686 8.80 -12.08 42.31
CA GLY A 686 7.65 -11.84 43.19
C GLY A 686 6.42 -11.20 42.53
N LEU A 687 6.56 -10.69 41.30
CA LEU A 687 5.51 -9.90 40.64
C LEU A 687 4.69 -10.74 39.63
N PRO A 688 3.42 -10.36 39.36
CA PRO A 688 2.59 -10.98 38.31
C PRO A 688 3.30 -11.08 36.96
N ILE A 689 4.13 -10.09 36.64
CA ILE A 689 4.84 -10.03 35.38
C ILE A 689 5.92 -11.11 35.25
N GLY A 690 6.68 -11.40 36.33
CA GLY A 690 7.68 -12.46 36.31
C GLY A 690 7.06 -13.84 36.27
N SER A 691 5.93 -14.03 36.96
CA SER A 691 5.16 -15.27 36.92
C SER A 691 4.59 -15.57 35.53
N THR A 692 3.92 -14.59 34.93
CA THR A 692 3.39 -14.70 33.56
C THR A 692 4.52 -14.93 32.56
N TYR A 693 5.63 -14.18 32.68
CA TYR A 693 6.79 -14.34 31.81
C TYR A 693 7.38 -15.75 31.90
N ARG A 694 7.58 -16.33 33.10
CA ARG A 694 8.10 -17.70 33.25
C ARG A 694 7.26 -18.73 32.48
N VAL A 695 5.94 -18.70 32.66
CA VAL A 695 5.03 -19.64 31.99
C VAL A 695 5.12 -19.50 30.47
N VAL A 696 5.04 -18.28 29.95
CA VAL A 696 5.11 -18.04 28.49
C VAL A 696 6.48 -18.40 27.93
N ARG A 697 7.56 -18.08 28.65
CA ARG A 697 8.93 -18.38 28.26
C ARG A 697 9.21 -19.88 28.22
N ALA A 698 8.60 -20.64 29.13
CA ALA A 698 8.66 -22.10 29.14
C ALA A 698 7.97 -22.72 27.91
N ILE A 699 6.83 -22.17 27.48
CA ILE A 699 6.18 -22.58 26.22
C ILE A 699 7.08 -22.24 25.03
N ALA A 700 7.58 -21.01 24.97
CA ALA A 700 8.48 -20.58 23.90
C ALA A 700 9.76 -21.42 23.80
N HIS A 701 10.28 -21.92 24.92
CA HIS A 701 11.44 -22.81 24.93
C HIS A 701 11.18 -24.08 24.11
N VAL A 702 9.98 -24.64 24.21
CA VAL A 702 9.62 -25.89 23.54
C VAL A 702 9.12 -25.63 22.12
N GLU A 703 8.38 -24.55 21.90
CA GLU A 703 7.75 -24.24 20.62
C GLU A 703 8.68 -23.58 19.61
N CYS A 704 9.51 -22.65 20.07
CA CYS A 704 10.38 -21.85 19.23
C CYS A 704 11.79 -21.73 19.83
N GLN A 705 12.23 -22.73 20.61
CA GLN A 705 13.60 -22.81 21.14
C GLN A 705 14.06 -21.53 21.89
N GLY A 706 13.10 -20.75 22.40
CA GLY A 706 13.31 -19.48 23.08
C GLY A 706 13.63 -18.27 22.18
N ASN A 707 13.32 -18.32 20.88
CA ASN A 707 13.58 -17.23 19.94
C ASN A 707 12.38 -16.95 19.03
N PHE A 708 12.16 -15.69 18.69
CA PHE A 708 11.07 -15.28 17.82
C PHE A 708 11.23 -15.72 16.37
N ASP A 709 12.47 -15.80 15.87
CA ASP A 709 12.78 -16.06 14.47
C ASP A 709 12.89 -17.55 14.13
N ILE A 710 12.46 -18.46 15.01
CA ILE A 710 12.31 -19.87 14.67
C ILE A 710 11.11 -20.05 13.75
N ILE A 711 11.35 -20.68 12.61
CA ILE A 711 10.34 -20.98 11.60
C ILE A 711 10.40 -22.46 11.27
N ASN A 712 9.29 -23.14 11.46
CA ASN A 712 9.08 -24.49 10.95
C ASN A 712 8.19 -24.42 9.70
N ALA A 713 8.69 -24.94 8.58
CA ALA A 713 7.95 -25.06 7.34
C ALA A 713 8.11 -26.43 6.68
N TYR A 714 8.38 -27.47 7.48
CA TYR A 714 8.66 -28.84 7.00
C TYR A 714 7.61 -29.88 7.41
N ASP A 715 6.66 -29.54 8.28
CA ASP A 715 5.63 -30.44 8.78
C ASP A 715 4.21 -30.08 8.27
N ARG A 716 3.18 -30.75 8.81
CA ARG A 716 1.76 -30.52 8.46
C ARG A 716 1.29 -29.09 8.74
N GLY A 717 2.00 -28.37 9.59
CA GLY A 717 1.76 -26.99 9.95
C GLY A 717 2.41 -25.97 9.02
N ARG A 718 2.84 -26.38 7.80
CA ARG A 718 3.34 -25.64 6.60
C ARG A 718 4.15 -24.37 6.81
N VAL A 719 3.69 -23.43 7.63
CA VAL A 719 4.46 -22.35 8.25
C VAL A 719 4.00 -22.20 9.70
N SER A 720 4.91 -22.32 10.65
CA SER A 720 4.66 -22.07 12.08
C SER A 720 5.73 -21.12 12.63
N ILE A 721 5.32 -20.11 13.40
CA ILE A 721 6.24 -19.08 13.94
C ILE A 721 5.90 -18.66 15.38
N GLY A 722 6.87 -18.09 16.08
CA GLY A 722 6.64 -17.33 17.30
C GLY A 722 6.42 -18.15 18.59
N VAL A 723 6.04 -17.44 19.66
CA VAL A 723 6.04 -17.91 21.06
C VAL A 723 5.26 -19.22 21.27
N CYS A 724 4.12 -19.38 20.61
CA CYS A 724 3.29 -20.59 20.67
C CYS A 724 3.30 -21.40 19.36
N HIS A 725 4.26 -21.14 18.47
CA HIS A 725 4.33 -21.75 17.14
C HIS A 725 3.02 -21.62 16.35
N TRP A 726 2.53 -20.39 16.19
CA TRP A 726 1.29 -20.07 15.50
C TRP A 726 1.34 -20.65 14.08
N ALA A 727 0.60 -21.73 13.87
CA ALA A 727 0.70 -22.55 12.67
C ALA A 727 -0.30 -22.14 11.59
N LEU A 728 0.08 -22.35 10.34
CA LEU A 728 -0.78 -22.35 9.17
C LEU A 728 -0.83 -23.77 8.59
N MET A 729 -1.97 -24.42 8.65
CA MET A 729 -2.10 -25.80 8.19
C MET A 729 -2.13 -25.91 6.66
N THR A 730 -1.99 -27.14 6.13
CA THR A 730 -2.13 -27.46 4.70
C THR A 730 -3.45 -27.04 4.05
N THR A 731 -4.47 -26.68 4.84
CA THR A 731 -5.77 -26.19 4.37
C THR A 731 -5.87 -24.67 4.31
N GLY A 732 -4.81 -23.94 4.68
CA GLY A 732 -4.84 -22.47 4.80
C GLY A 732 -5.51 -21.95 6.08
N ILE A 733 -5.96 -22.86 6.96
CA ILE A 733 -6.55 -22.57 8.26
C ILE A 733 -5.46 -22.65 9.35
N GLY A 734 -5.49 -21.74 10.33
CA GLY A 734 -4.62 -21.85 11.49
C GLY A 734 -4.55 -20.60 12.37
N GLU A 735 -3.90 -20.74 13.53
CA GLU A 735 -3.66 -19.63 14.48
C GLU A 735 -2.84 -18.51 13.87
N TYR A 736 -1.99 -18.82 12.88
CA TYR A 736 -1.21 -17.82 12.18
C TYR A 736 -2.09 -16.76 11.52
N ALA A 737 -3.20 -17.15 10.89
CA ALA A 737 -4.12 -16.21 10.27
C ALA A 737 -4.82 -15.31 11.30
N ALA A 738 -5.16 -15.85 12.47
CA ALA A 738 -5.76 -15.07 13.55
C ALA A 738 -4.76 -14.09 14.18
N LEU A 739 -3.49 -14.48 14.32
CA LEU A 739 -2.41 -13.57 14.73
C LEU A 739 -2.30 -12.40 13.73
N LEU A 740 -2.37 -12.65 12.42
CA LEU A 740 -2.32 -11.60 11.41
C LEU A 740 -3.57 -10.70 11.44
N ALA A 741 -4.77 -11.25 11.67
CA ALA A 741 -5.98 -10.45 11.89
C ALA A 741 -5.83 -9.54 13.11
N TYR A 742 -5.32 -10.08 14.22
CA TYR A 742 -5.02 -9.29 15.41
C TYR A 742 -3.98 -8.20 15.14
N TYR A 743 -2.94 -8.51 14.36
CA TYR A 743 -1.91 -7.53 13.98
C TYR A 743 -2.49 -6.37 13.18
N ALA A 744 -3.28 -6.69 12.15
CA ALA A 744 -3.96 -5.70 11.33
C ALA A 744 -4.91 -4.82 12.15
N HIS A 745 -5.47 -5.34 13.25
CA HIS A 745 -6.34 -4.58 14.15
C HIS A 745 -5.58 -3.66 15.10
N ILE A 746 -4.49 -4.13 15.72
CA ILE A 746 -3.78 -3.35 16.74
C ILE A 746 -2.77 -2.37 16.15
N ASP A 747 -2.15 -2.72 15.03
CA ASP A 747 -1.13 -1.92 14.35
C ASP A 747 -1.22 -2.12 12.82
N PRO A 748 -2.23 -1.53 12.17
CA PRO A 748 -2.46 -1.70 10.74
C PRO A 748 -1.28 -1.24 9.88
N GLU A 749 -0.57 -0.18 10.28
CA GLU A 749 0.58 0.33 9.51
C GLU A 749 1.75 -0.67 9.52
N ALA A 750 2.08 -1.21 10.70
CA ALA A 750 3.12 -2.21 10.83
C ALA A 750 2.73 -3.52 10.14
N TYR A 751 1.47 -3.94 10.24
CA TYR A 751 0.95 -5.06 9.48
C TYR A 751 1.08 -4.85 7.96
N GLN A 752 0.71 -3.68 7.44
CA GLN A 752 0.85 -3.37 6.01
C GLN A 752 2.32 -3.44 5.56
N ARG A 753 3.26 -2.95 6.38
CA ARG A 753 4.70 -3.04 6.10
C ARG A 753 5.20 -4.50 6.07
N ASP A 754 4.73 -5.36 6.98
CA ASP A 754 5.34 -6.67 7.18
C ASP A 754 4.60 -7.82 6.47
N PHE A 755 3.32 -7.66 6.13
CA PHE A 755 2.47 -8.72 5.57
C PHE A 755 1.51 -8.21 4.50
N GLY A 756 0.78 -7.12 4.80
CA GLY A 756 -0.29 -6.64 3.92
C GLY A 756 0.20 -6.25 2.53
N ARG A 757 1.35 -5.56 2.43
CA ARG A 757 1.96 -5.21 1.13
C ARG A 757 2.35 -6.43 0.29
N TYR A 758 2.56 -7.58 0.92
CA TYR A 758 2.86 -8.85 0.23
C TYR A 758 1.61 -9.58 -0.25
N GLY A 759 0.41 -9.01 -0.07
CA GLY A 759 -0.86 -9.64 -0.43
C GLY A 759 -1.28 -10.77 0.51
N ILE A 760 -0.67 -10.87 1.70
CA ILE A 760 -1.00 -11.88 2.72
C ILE A 760 -2.05 -11.29 3.66
N LEU A 761 -3.32 -11.63 3.44
CA LEU A 761 -4.45 -11.06 4.18
C LEU A 761 -5.06 -12.08 5.15
N PRO A 762 -5.59 -11.66 6.32
CA PRO A 762 -6.58 -12.47 7.02
C PRO A 762 -7.90 -12.47 6.23
N GLU A 763 -8.63 -13.58 6.23
CA GLU A 763 -9.96 -13.69 5.60
C GLU A 763 -10.95 -12.70 6.24
N LYS A 764 -10.87 -12.54 7.56
CA LYS A 764 -11.79 -11.72 8.35
C LYS A 764 -11.03 -10.73 9.21
N PRO A 765 -11.61 -9.53 9.46
CA PRO A 765 -11.12 -8.64 10.50
C PRO A 765 -11.04 -9.36 11.86
N TRP A 766 -10.20 -8.84 12.75
CA TRP A 766 -10.14 -9.33 14.11
C TRP A 766 -11.47 -9.15 14.84
N ASP A 767 -12.00 -10.25 15.37
CA ASP A 767 -13.14 -10.25 16.28
C ASP A 767 -12.80 -11.09 17.53
N PRO A 768 -12.66 -10.46 18.71
CA PRO A 768 -12.45 -11.16 19.96
C PRO A 768 -13.52 -12.21 20.25
N ALA A 769 -14.79 -11.97 19.88
CA ALA A 769 -15.89 -12.88 20.17
C ALA A 769 -15.80 -14.18 19.36
N THR A 770 -15.36 -14.10 18.10
CA THR A 770 -15.02 -15.28 17.30
C THR A 770 -13.96 -16.15 18.00
N TRP A 771 -13.07 -15.54 18.79
CA TRP A 771 -12.10 -16.27 19.59
C TRP A 771 -12.66 -16.78 20.93
N THR A 772 -13.48 -16.01 21.64
CA THR A 772 -13.90 -16.32 23.03
C THR A 772 -15.26 -16.97 23.20
N ALA A 773 -16.20 -16.78 22.26
CA ALA A 773 -17.60 -17.17 22.46
C ALA A 773 -17.85 -18.66 22.20
N ASP A 774 -17.47 -19.21 21.04
CA ASP A 774 -17.87 -20.57 20.65
C ASP A 774 -16.87 -21.33 19.74
N GLY A 775 -15.69 -20.77 19.43
CA GLY A 775 -14.79 -21.33 18.39
C GLY A 775 -13.34 -21.51 18.80
N ALA A 776 -12.70 -20.49 19.39
CA ALA A 776 -11.25 -20.55 19.66
C ALA A 776 -10.87 -20.89 21.11
N GLY A 777 -11.83 -21.32 21.93
CA GLY A 777 -11.53 -22.09 23.13
C GLY A 777 -11.17 -23.54 22.75
N ALA A 778 -12.15 -24.29 22.25
CA ALA A 778 -11.97 -25.72 21.95
C ALA A 778 -11.11 -25.99 20.72
N GLN A 779 -11.14 -25.08 19.75
CA GLN A 779 -10.52 -25.22 18.43
C GLN A 779 -9.62 -24.01 18.10
N ALA A 780 -8.96 -23.43 19.13
CA ALA A 780 -8.02 -22.30 18.97
C ALA A 780 -7.09 -22.47 17.76
N LYS A 781 -6.59 -23.69 17.59
CA LYS A 781 -5.70 -24.11 16.51
C LYS A 781 -6.22 -23.83 15.09
N TYR A 782 -7.54 -23.66 14.92
CA TYR A 782 -8.24 -23.52 13.63
C TYR A 782 -9.00 -22.21 13.49
N ALA A 783 -8.69 -21.21 14.31
CA ALA A 783 -9.52 -20.03 14.50
C ALA A 783 -9.33 -18.89 13.47
N GLY A 784 -8.63 -19.15 12.37
CA GLY A 784 -8.47 -18.16 11.30
C GLY A 784 -8.11 -18.81 9.98
N ARG A 785 -8.26 -18.04 8.90
CA ARG A 785 -7.88 -18.41 7.54
C ARG A 785 -7.22 -17.22 6.85
N LEU A 786 -6.27 -17.48 5.96
CA LEU A 786 -5.70 -16.44 5.11
C LEU A 786 -6.56 -16.19 3.88
N ALA A 787 -6.42 -15.04 3.27
CA ALA A 787 -7.00 -14.69 1.98
C ALA A 787 -5.93 -14.09 1.06
N PHE A 788 -6.11 -14.28 -0.24
CA PHE A 788 -5.21 -13.80 -1.29
C PHE A 788 -6.02 -13.31 -2.48
N TYR A 789 -5.52 -12.29 -3.17
CA TYR A 789 -5.97 -11.95 -4.51
C TYR A 789 -5.50 -13.00 -5.51
N GLY A 790 -6.17 -13.15 -6.65
CA GLY A 790 -5.78 -14.08 -7.71
C GLY A 790 -6.04 -15.54 -7.35
N LEU A 791 -7.02 -15.80 -6.49
CA LEU A 791 -7.54 -17.15 -6.23
C LEU A 791 -8.72 -17.45 -7.15
N ARG A 792 -9.01 -18.74 -7.34
CA ARG A 792 -10.21 -19.22 -8.02
C ARG A 792 -11.34 -19.47 -7.04
N ASP A 793 -12.56 -19.12 -7.44
CA ASP A 793 -13.77 -19.48 -6.71
C ASP A 793 -14.18 -20.95 -6.96
N GLY A 794 -15.29 -21.37 -6.37
CA GLY A 794 -15.83 -22.73 -6.54
C GLY A 794 -16.25 -23.10 -7.97
N THR A 795 -16.33 -22.13 -8.89
CA THR A 795 -16.59 -22.34 -10.32
C THR A 795 -15.31 -22.42 -11.15
N GLY A 796 -14.14 -22.22 -10.53
CA GLY A 796 -12.84 -22.16 -11.20
C GLY A 796 -12.53 -20.79 -11.82
N ARG A 797 -13.38 -19.77 -11.62
CA ARG A 797 -13.14 -18.40 -12.08
C ARG A 797 -12.12 -17.72 -11.16
N LEU A 798 -11.11 -17.09 -11.76
CA LEU A 798 -10.08 -16.34 -11.05
C LEU A 798 -10.57 -14.94 -10.63
N HIS A 799 -10.17 -14.51 -9.44
CA HIS A 799 -10.52 -13.21 -8.85
C HIS A 799 -9.25 -12.38 -8.56
N PRO A 800 -8.71 -11.64 -9.55
CA PRO A 800 -7.45 -10.88 -9.38
C PRO A 800 -7.59 -9.60 -8.54
N ALA A 801 -8.82 -9.11 -8.33
CA ALA A 801 -9.12 -7.86 -7.62
C ALA A 801 -9.94 -8.06 -6.33
N GLU A 802 -10.38 -9.29 -6.05
CA GLU A 802 -11.10 -9.64 -4.83
C GLU A 802 -10.27 -10.68 -4.06
N PRO A 803 -9.98 -10.46 -2.77
CA PRO A 803 -9.28 -11.45 -1.98
C PRO A 803 -10.25 -12.56 -1.59
N LEU A 804 -9.95 -13.78 -1.99
CA LEU A 804 -10.73 -14.95 -1.56
C LEU A 804 -10.00 -15.70 -0.44
N PRO A 805 -10.73 -16.42 0.43
CA PRO A 805 -10.13 -17.28 1.42
C PRO A 805 -9.30 -18.40 0.78
N LEU A 806 -8.09 -18.61 1.30
CA LEU A 806 -7.23 -19.72 0.94
C LEU A 806 -7.80 -21.03 1.48
N GLY A 807 -8.16 -21.96 0.59
CA GLY A 807 -8.53 -23.33 0.92
C GLY A 807 -10.02 -23.68 0.76
N ALA A 808 -10.26 -24.89 0.25
CA ALA A 808 -11.56 -25.56 0.24
C ALA A 808 -11.75 -26.42 1.52
N LYS A 809 -12.93 -27.01 1.71
CA LYS A 809 -13.22 -27.92 2.84
C LYS A 809 -12.34 -29.19 2.86
N LYS A 810 -11.60 -29.50 1.78
CA LYS A 810 -10.67 -30.63 1.64
C LYS A 810 -9.39 -30.22 0.87
N VAL A 811 -8.27 -30.92 1.11
CA VAL A 811 -6.95 -30.64 0.53
C VAL A 811 -6.89 -30.90 -0.99
N GLU A 812 -7.61 -31.91 -1.46
CA GLU A 812 -7.67 -32.35 -2.87
C GLU A 812 -8.37 -31.31 -3.77
N ASP A 813 -9.22 -30.46 -3.18
CA ASP A 813 -10.04 -29.46 -3.88
C ASP A 813 -9.38 -28.08 -3.95
N ILE A 814 -8.16 -27.91 -3.41
CA ILE A 814 -7.50 -26.61 -3.35
C ILE A 814 -6.79 -26.37 -4.70
N ALA A 815 -7.53 -25.87 -5.69
CA ALA A 815 -6.98 -25.51 -6.99
C ALA A 815 -5.73 -24.62 -6.88
N ASP A 816 -5.67 -23.76 -5.85
CA ASP A 816 -4.58 -22.81 -5.59
C ASP A 816 -3.67 -23.20 -4.40
N ALA A 817 -3.54 -24.51 -4.13
CA ALA A 817 -2.70 -25.03 -3.03
C ALA A 817 -1.25 -24.54 -3.10
N TYR A 818 -0.78 -24.19 -4.31
CA TYR A 818 0.55 -23.65 -4.54
C TYR A 818 0.83 -22.38 -3.70
N LEU A 819 -0.19 -21.62 -3.27
CA LEU A 819 0.04 -20.43 -2.44
C LEU A 819 0.40 -20.75 -0.99
N ILE A 820 0.00 -21.92 -0.49
CA ILE A 820 0.54 -22.44 0.77
C ILE A 820 2.02 -22.78 0.59
N ASP A 821 2.39 -23.31 -0.57
CA ASP A 821 3.78 -23.59 -0.92
C ASP A 821 4.61 -22.33 -1.17
N TYR A 822 3.98 -21.26 -1.69
CA TYR A 822 4.59 -19.94 -1.81
C TYR A 822 5.04 -19.40 -0.46
N LEU A 823 4.22 -19.54 0.59
CA LEU A 823 4.54 -19.06 1.94
C LEU A 823 5.74 -19.78 2.57
N ARG A 824 6.06 -21.00 2.10
CA ARG A 824 7.30 -21.72 2.45
C ARG A 824 8.40 -21.58 1.41
N GLY A 825 8.21 -20.80 0.34
CA GLY A 825 9.29 -20.46 -0.60
C GLY A 825 10.40 -19.68 0.11
N TRP A 826 11.63 -19.80 -0.37
CA TRP A 826 12.79 -19.23 0.34
C TRP A 826 12.78 -17.70 0.41
N HIS A 827 12.16 -17.05 -0.58
CA HIS A 827 11.93 -15.60 -0.57
C HIS A 827 10.93 -15.18 0.51
N ALA A 828 9.81 -15.91 0.66
CA ALA A 828 8.85 -15.69 1.72
C ALA A 828 9.47 -15.93 3.10
N LEU A 829 10.23 -17.02 3.25
CA LEU A 829 10.97 -17.32 4.48
C LEU A 829 11.98 -16.24 4.84
N HIS A 830 12.72 -15.70 3.87
CA HIS A 830 13.61 -14.57 4.11
C HIS A 830 12.86 -13.39 4.72
N ARG A 831 11.73 -12.97 4.13
CA ARG A 831 10.93 -11.85 4.64
C ARG A 831 10.37 -12.14 6.04
N LEU A 832 9.87 -13.34 6.27
CA LEU A 832 9.36 -13.78 7.59
C LEU A 832 10.47 -13.76 8.64
N ALA A 833 11.62 -14.38 8.35
CA ALA A 833 12.76 -14.44 9.26
C ALA A 833 13.27 -13.04 9.58
N MET A 834 13.42 -12.17 8.58
CA MET A 834 13.91 -10.82 8.80
C MET A 834 12.91 -9.92 9.54
N GLY A 835 11.60 -10.08 9.28
CA GLY A 835 10.55 -9.46 10.10
C GLY A 835 10.65 -9.88 11.57
N LEU A 836 10.79 -11.18 11.82
CA LEU A 836 10.96 -11.75 13.17
C LEU A 836 12.29 -11.40 13.83
N ARG A 837 13.31 -10.97 13.09
CA ARG A 837 14.62 -10.56 13.64
C ARG A 837 14.72 -9.08 13.94
N THR A 838 13.95 -8.25 13.23
CA THR A 838 14.18 -6.79 13.20
C THR A 838 12.99 -5.97 13.64
N ASN A 839 11.81 -6.57 13.85
CA ASN A 839 10.61 -5.83 14.21
C ASN A 839 10.10 -6.15 15.63
N GLU A 840 10.42 -5.26 16.58
CA GLU A 840 9.92 -5.32 17.96
C GLU A 840 8.39 -5.29 18.08
N SER A 841 7.68 -4.62 17.16
CA SER A 841 6.22 -4.53 17.21
C SER A 841 5.59 -5.91 17.03
N MET A 842 6.17 -6.74 16.17
CA MET A 842 5.74 -8.13 15.97
C MET A 842 6.01 -8.99 17.21
N TRP A 843 7.12 -8.78 17.91
CA TRP A 843 7.42 -9.48 19.17
C TRP A 843 6.39 -9.14 20.26
N ARG A 844 6.08 -7.85 20.42
CA ARG A 844 5.11 -7.36 21.40
C ARG A 844 3.68 -7.79 21.07
N LEU A 845 3.33 -7.82 19.79
CA LEU A 845 2.08 -8.40 19.30
C LEU A 845 1.95 -9.86 19.76
N MET A 846 2.95 -10.70 19.48
CA MET A 846 2.91 -12.13 19.84
C MET A 846 2.80 -12.33 21.35
N TRP A 847 3.50 -11.53 22.15
CA TRP A 847 3.33 -11.52 23.61
C TRP A 847 1.87 -11.25 23.99
N THR A 848 1.30 -10.16 23.47
CA THR A 848 -0.06 -9.74 23.80
C THR A 848 -1.09 -10.77 23.36
N PHE A 849 -0.89 -11.39 22.20
CA PHE A 849 -1.74 -12.46 21.69
C PHE A 849 -1.68 -13.72 22.58
N THR A 850 -0.49 -14.09 23.08
CA THR A 850 -0.34 -15.16 24.08
C THR A 850 -1.05 -14.83 25.39
N LEU A 851 -0.98 -13.58 25.87
CA LEU A 851 -1.70 -13.16 27.07
C LEU A 851 -3.22 -13.25 26.88
N PHE A 852 -3.71 -12.87 25.71
CA PHE A 852 -5.13 -13.02 25.37
C PHE A 852 -5.55 -14.49 25.40
N ARG A 853 -4.76 -15.40 24.79
CA ARG A 853 -4.99 -16.86 24.87
C ARG A 853 -5.03 -17.35 26.32
N LEU A 854 -4.07 -16.95 27.14
CA LEU A 854 -3.98 -17.34 28.55
C LEU A 854 -5.20 -16.84 29.35
N ARG A 855 -5.58 -15.56 29.19
CA ARG A 855 -6.76 -14.99 29.84
C ARG A 855 -8.02 -15.75 29.47
N ALA A 856 -8.25 -15.96 28.17
CA ALA A 856 -9.43 -16.67 27.68
C ALA A 856 -9.50 -18.10 28.23
N LEU A 857 -8.37 -18.82 28.24
CA LEU A 857 -8.29 -20.18 28.80
C LEU A 857 -8.59 -20.20 30.30
N LEU A 858 -7.92 -19.35 31.08
CA LEU A 858 -8.03 -19.36 32.53
C LEU A 858 -9.37 -18.80 33.04
N ALA A 859 -10.02 -17.90 32.29
CA ALA A 859 -11.34 -17.38 32.63
C ALA A 859 -12.48 -18.36 32.31
N ARG A 860 -12.23 -19.42 31.53
CA ARG A 860 -13.28 -20.37 31.15
C ARG A 860 -13.79 -21.13 32.39
N PRO A 861 -15.11 -21.27 32.60
CA PRO A 861 -15.66 -22.17 33.59
C PRO A 861 -15.19 -23.61 33.34
N PHE A 862 -14.91 -24.35 34.41
CA PHE A 862 -14.43 -25.74 34.29
C PHE A 862 -15.49 -26.69 33.76
N HIS A 863 -16.78 -26.37 33.93
CA HIS A 863 -17.89 -27.03 33.23
C HIS A 863 -19.08 -26.08 33.02
N SER A 864 -19.98 -26.39 32.07
CA SER A 864 -21.17 -25.60 31.73
C SER A 864 -22.41 -25.90 32.59
N GLY A 865 -22.34 -26.89 33.48
CA GLY A 865 -23.44 -27.26 34.39
C GLY A 865 -23.58 -26.37 35.64
N PRO A 866 -24.71 -26.49 36.38
CA PRO A 866 -24.90 -25.77 37.64
C PRO A 866 -23.87 -26.20 38.70
N ALA A 867 -23.55 -25.32 39.64
CA ALA A 867 -22.59 -25.59 40.72
C ALA A 867 -22.99 -26.74 41.67
N ALA A 868 -24.23 -27.24 41.57
CA ALA A 868 -24.70 -28.42 42.29
C ALA A 868 -24.15 -29.74 41.74
N GLY A 869 -23.64 -29.75 40.50
CA GLY A 869 -23.09 -30.94 39.84
C GLY A 869 -21.69 -31.36 40.34
N PRO A 870 -21.19 -32.52 39.88
CA PRO A 870 -19.81 -32.95 40.12
C PRO A 870 -18.81 -32.01 39.45
N GLY A 871 -17.66 -31.77 40.08
CA GLY A 871 -16.64 -30.84 39.59
C GLY A 871 -16.16 -29.81 40.64
N PRO A 872 -15.22 -28.94 40.25
CA PRO A 872 -14.66 -27.95 41.14
C PRO A 872 -15.60 -26.75 41.33
N VAL A 873 -15.77 -26.34 42.58
CA VAL A 873 -16.58 -25.18 42.96
C VAL A 873 -15.80 -24.24 43.87
N VAL A 874 -16.16 -22.97 43.81
CA VAL A 874 -15.61 -21.89 44.64
C VAL A 874 -16.75 -21.01 45.17
N PRO A 875 -16.53 -20.24 46.26
CA PRO A 875 -17.50 -19.26 46.73
C PRO A 875 -17.87 -18.24 45.64
N ASP A 876 -19.15 -17.87 45.55
CA ASP A 876 -19.64 -16.85 44.60
C ASP A 876 -19.59 -15.41 45.15
N GLY A 877 -19.22 -15.25 46.43
CA GLY A 877 -19.20 -13.96 47.13
C GLY A 877 -20.55 -13.51 47.70
N ALA A 878 -21.64 -14.19 47.38
CA ALA A 878 -23.01 -13.93 47.86
C ALA A 878 -23.50 -15.00 48.86
N GLY A 879 -22.59 -15.82 49.39
CA GLY A 879 -22.91 -16.92 50.32
C GLY A 879 -23.26 -18.25 49.62
N GLY A 880 -23.24 -18.30 48.29
CA GLY A 880 -23.40 -19.51 47.49
C GLY A 880 -22.08 -20.04 46.93
N GLN A 881 -22.20 -20.94 45.95
CA GLN A 881 -21.07 -21.50 45.23
C GLN A 881 -21.31 -21.41 43.73
N ARG A 882 -20.24 -21.17 42.99
CA ARG A 882 -20.21 -21.23 41.53
C ARG A 882 -19.20 -22.26 41.05
N VAL A 883 -19.31 -22.64 39.78
CA VAL A 883 -18.30 -23.46 39.11
C VAL A 883 -16.97 -22.70 39.11
N ALA A 884 -15.90 -23.40 39.45
CA ALA A 884 -14.55 -22.84 39.37
C ALA A 884 -14.16 -22.62 37.91
N THR A 885 -13.33 -21.62 37.66
CA THR A 885 -12.68 -21.42 36.36
C THR A 885 -11.41 -22.27 36.26
N PHE A 886 -10.88 -22.46 35.05
CA PHE A 886 -9.56 -23.10 34.88
C PHE A 886 -8.46 -22.41 35.70
N GLY A 887 -8.49 -21.07 35.79
CA GLY A 887 -7.54 -20.30 36.61
C GLY A 887 -7.68 -20.48 38.11
N GLU A 888 -8.79 -21.03 38.58
CA GLU A 888 -9.00 -21.38 39.99
C GLU A 888 -8.63 -22.84 40.28
N VAL A 889 -8.64 -23.71 39.27
CA VAL A 889 -8.19 -25.10 39.36
C VAL A 889 -6.67 -25.22 39.19
N PHE A 890 -6.12 -24.55 38.18
CA PHE A 890 -4.69 -24.53 37.86
C PHE A 890 -4.09 -23.20 38.32
N THR A 891 -3.47 -23.20 39.50
CA THR A 891 -3.02 -21.98 40.19
C THR A 891 -1.51 -21.90 40.38
N SER A 892 -0.76 -22.97 40.11
CA SER A 892 0.71 -22.94 40.10
C SER A 892 1.28 -22.68 38.70
N GLU A 893 2.47 -22.08 38.61
CA GLU A 893 3.14 -21.82 37.34
C GLU A 893 3.37 -23.12 36.55
N ARG A 894 3.74 -24.22 37.22
CA ARG A 894 3.93 -25.53 36.60
C ARG A 894 2.62 -26.12 36.05
N ALA A 895 1.54 -26.05 36.83
CA ALA A 895 0.23 -26.59 36.41
C ALA A 895 -0.35 -25.78 35.23
N VAL A 896 -0.25 -24.45 35.27
CA VAL A 896 -0.65 -23.57 34.16
C VAL A 896 0.21 -23.79 32.92
N THR A 897 1.52 -24.01 33.08
CA THR A 897 2.42 -24.34 31.95
C THR A 897 2.02 -25.66 31.29
N ALA A 898 1.73 -26.70 32.07
CA ALA A 898 1.25 -27.98 31.54
C ALA A 898 -0.07 -27.80 30.76
N LEU A 899 -1.04 -27.09 31.35
CA LEU A 899 -2.32 -26.78 30.74
C LEU A 899 -2.17 -26.01 29.42
N LEU A 900 -1.37 -24.93 29.43
CA LEU A 900 -1.14 -24.12 28.24
C LEU A 900 -0.44 -24.92 27.15
N ARG A 901 0.55 -25.76 27.49
CA ARG A 901 1.24 -26.61 26.50
C ARG A 901 0.28 -27.56 25.79
N TRP A 902 -0.60 -28.20 26.56
CA TRP A 902 -1.73 -28.98 26.02
C TRP A 902 -2.64 -28.16 25.13
N HIS A 903 -3.00 -26.97 25.57
CA HIS A 903 -3.88 -26.11 24.79
C HIS A 903 -3.25 -25.63 23.48
N VAL A 904 -1.93 -25.42 23.43
CA VAL A 904 -1.19 -25.06 22.21
C VAL A 904 -1.21 -26.18 21.18
N ASN A 905 -0.88 -27.41 21.57
CA ASN A 905 -0.80 -28.50 20.60
C ASN A 905 -2.17 -29.12 20.28
N ARG A 906 -3.00 -29.37 21.31
CA ARG A 906 -4.23 -30.16 21.23
C ARG A 906 -5.36 -29.51 22.07
N PRO A 907 -5.89 -28.33 21.68
CA PRO A 907 -6.88 -27.60 22.48
C PRO A 907 -8.13 -28.42 22.82
N GLY A 908 -8.66 -29.22 21.89
CA GLY A 908 -9.82 -30.10 22.12
C GLY A 908 -9.58 -31.27 23.09
N ARG A 909 -8.35 -31.47 23.58
CA ARG A 909 -8.04 -32.39 24.69
C ARG A 909 -8.08 -31.70 26.06
N VAL A 910 -8.15 -30.37 26.07
CA VAL A 910 -8.22 -29.55 27.27
C VAL A 910 -9.64 -29.08 27.52
N LEU A 911 -10.29 -28.53 26.48
CA LEU A 911 -11.59 -27.92 26.63
C LEU A 911 -12.48 -28.06 25.39
N ASP A 912 -13.80 -28.07 25.60
CA ASP A 912 -14.83 -27.96 24.56
C ASP A 912 -15.83 -26.83 24.88
N SER A 913 -16.96 -26.78 24.16
CA SER A 913 -18.02 -25.79 24.45
C SER A 913 -18.59 -25.90 25.87
N ASN A 914 -18.45 -27.06 26.52
CA ASN A 914 -18.96 -27.35 27.86
C ASN A 914 -17.92 -27.25 28.97
N GLY A 915 -16.67 -26.85 28.70
CA GLY A 915 -15.62 -26.71 29.72
C GLY A 915 -14.53 -27.77 29.57
N ALA A 916 -14.00 -28.28 30.68
CA ALA A 916 -12.91 -29.25 30.67
C ALA A 916 -13.35 -30.61 30.11
N VAL A 917 -12.52 -31.17 29.23
CA VAL A 917 -12.76 -32.48 28.61
C VAL A 917 -11.50 -33.35 28.63
N ASN A 918 -11.67 -34.62 28.29
CA ASN A 918 -10.59 -35.56 28.00
C ASN A 918 -9.46 -35.50 29.04
N ASP A 919 -8.29 -35.01 28.64
CA ASP A 919 -7.06 -35.10 29.43
C ASP A 919 -7.06 -34.09 30.60
N ALA A 920 -7.59 -32.88 30.41
CA ALA A 920 -7.70 -31.91 31.51
C ALA A 920 -8.75 -32.30 32.56
N LEU A 921 -9.90 -32.82 32.11
CA LEU A 921 -10.92 -33.34 33.01
C LEU A 921 -10.42 -34.57 33.77
N ALA A 922 -9.78 -35.50 33.07
CA ALA A 922 -9.27 -36.72 33.68
C ALA A 922 -8.12 -36.43 34.66
N ALA A 923 -7.26 -35.43 34.38
CA ALA A 923 -6.25 -34.98 35.33
C ALA A 923 -6.85 -34.40 36.61
N PHE A 924 -7.90 -33.58 36.47
CA PHE A 924 -8.65 -33.10 37.63
C PHE A 924 -9.23 -34.28 38.43
N GLN A 925 -9.85 -35.25 37.76
CA GLN A 925 -10.47 -36.41 38.41
C GLN A 925 -9.44 -37.32 39.10
N THR A 926 -8.23 -37.49 38.56
CA THR A 926 -7.15 -38.22 39.25
C THR A 926 -6.81 -37.55 40.59
N VAL A 927 -6.70 -36.22 40.60
CA VAL A 927 -6.19 -35.46 41.74
C VAL A 927 -7.26 -35.21 42.80
N TYR A 928 -8.49 -34.89 42.38
CA TYR A 928 -9.57 -34.44 43.26
C TYR A 928 -10.74 -35.41 43.35
N GLY A 929 -10.76 -36.48 42.53
CA GLY A 929 -11.88 -37.41 42.41
C GLY A 929 -12.96 -36.93 41.43
N THR A 930 -14.00 -37.75 41.24
CA THR A 930 -15.10 -37.49 40.31
C THR A 930 -16.27 -36.71 40.94
N GLY A 931 -16.23 -36.48 42.25
CA GLY A 931 -17.27 -35.78 42.99
C GLY A 931 -17.20 -34.25 42.89
N ARG A 932 -18.08 -33.59 43.63
CA ARG A 932 -18.03 -32.13 43.82
C ARG A 932 -16.94 -31.77 44.83
N VAL A 933 -16.09 -30.80 44.49
CA VAL A 933 -14.93 -30.40 45.33
C VAL A 933 -14.91 -28.90 45.54
N ASN A 934 -15.03 -28.47 46.80
CA ASN A 934 -14.87 -27.06 47.16
C ASN A 934 -13.39 -26.72 47.32
N LEU A 935 -12.82 -26.07 46.32
CA LEU A 935 -11.38 -25.74 46.29
C LEU A 935 -10.97 -24.80 47.44
N ALA A 936 -11.88 -23.94 47.89
CA ALA A 936 -11.62 -23.00 48.98
C ALA A 936 -11.55 -23.69 50.36
N ALA A 937 -12.05 -24.93 50.48
CA ALA A 937 -12.01 -25.70 51.72
C ALA A 937 -10.71 -26.50 51.91
N LEU A 938 -9.87 -26.59 50.87
CA LEU A 938 -8.59 -27.27 50.94
C LEU A 938 -7.58 -26.44 51.74
N THR A 939 -6.79 -27.10 52.59
CA THR A 939 -5.65 -26.47 53.26
C THR A 939 -4.55 -26.11 52.26
N GLN A 940 -3.68 -25.16 52.58
CA GLN A 940 -2.57 -24.76 51.69
C GLN A 940 -1.71 -25.96 51.28
N ALA A 941 -1.37 -26.86 52.21
CA ALA A 941 -0.59 -28.06 51.91
C ALA A 941 -1.31 -29.01 50.93
N GLN A 942 -2.63 -29.15 51.06
CA GLN A 942 -3.44 -29.92 50.11
C GLN A 942 -3.48 -29.24 48.73
N GLN A 943 -3.61 -27.92 48.69
CA GLN A 943 -3.57 -27.16 47.43
C GLN A 943 -2.21 -27.30 46.74
N ASP A 944 -1.10 -27.14 47.47
CA ASP A 944 0.26 -27.27 46.93
C ASP A 944 0.50 -28.69 46.38
N ALA A 945 0.14 -29.73 47.15
CA ALA A 945 0.25 -31.12 46.71
C ALA A 945 -0.60 -31.39 45.46
N ALA A 946 -1.82 -30.86 45.41
CA ALA A 946 -2.71 -31.01 44.26
C ALA A 946 -2.17 -30.32 43.01
N GLN A 947 -1.54 -29.15 43.14
CA GLN A 947 -0.91 -28.47 42.00
C GLN A 947 0.29 -29.24 41.41
N VAL A 948 1.11 -29.87 42.27
CA VAL A 948 2.18 -30.77 41.83
C VAL A 948 1.59 -31.98 41.09
N ALA A 949 0.55 -32.60 41.65
CA ALA A 949 -0.10 -33.76 41.07
C ALA A 949 -0.78 -33.45 39.72
N LEU A 950 -1.45 -32.30 39.60
CA LEU A 950 -2.06 -31.84 38.33
C LEU A 950 -1.00 -31.70 37.23
N ALA A 951 0.12 -31.04 37.52
CA ALA A 951 1.18 -30.84 36.54
C ALA A 951 1.79 -32.19 36.10
N GLN A 952 2.00 -33.11 37.04
CA GLN A 952 2.56 -34.43 36.77
C GLN A 952 1.59 -35.31 35.97
N ASP A 953 0.32 -35.36 36.34
CA ASP A 953 -0.69 -36.17 35.65
C ASP A 953 -0.90 -35.68 34.19
N MET A 954 -0.88 -34.36 33.97
CA MET A 954 -0.87 -33.79 32.62
C MET A 954 0.37 -34.19 31.79
N ILE A 955 1.54 -34.38 32.42
CA ILE A 955 2.73 -34.93 31.74
C ILE A 955 2.48 -36.40 31.38
N ASP A 956 2.02 -37.20 32.34
CA ASP A 956 1.91 -38.65 32.18
C ASP A 956 0.85 -39.04 31.14
N ARG A 957 -0.24 -38.27 31.05
CA ARG A 957 -1.28 -38.43 30.03
C ARG A 957 -0.82 -38.08 28.61
N ALA A 958 0.26 -37.32 28.46
CA ALA A 958 0.71 -36.92 27.13
C ALA A 958 1.23 -38.15 26.35
N PRO A 959 0.81 -38.33 25.08
CA PRO A 959 1.26 -39.42 24.23
C PRO A 959 2.79 -39.51 24.10
N THR A 960 3.31 -40.73 24.08
CA THR A 960 4.73 -41.03 23.87
C THR A 960 5.13 -41.14 22.41
N ASP A 961 4.17 -41.38 21.51
CA ASP A 961 4.37 -41.64 20.07
C ASP A 961 4.92 -40.46 19.26
N SER A 962 4.93 -39.26 19.84
CA SER A 962 5.21 -38.00 19.15
C SER A 962 6.22 -37.11 19.90
N ASN A 963 6.99 -37.69 20.84
CA ASN A 963 7.82 -36.95 21.81
C ASN A 963 7.02 -35.88 22.59
N TYR A 964 5.69 -35.98 22.57
CA TYR A 964 4.84 -34.92 23.10
C TYR A 964 4.82 -34.94 24.63
N ARG A 965 4.93 -36.12 25.25
CA ARG A 965 5.22 -36.24 26.69
C ARG A 965 6.47 -35.46 27.09
N ASP A 966 7.55 -35.60 26.32
CA ASP A 966 8.79 -34.89 26.58
C ASP A 966 8.62 -33.39 26.33
N SER A 967 7.84 -33.00 25.32
CA SER A 967 7.46 -31.61 25.08
C SER A 967 6.75 -30.97 26.29
N VAL A 968 5.77 -31.65 26.90
CA VAL A 968 5.07 -31.17 28.12
C VAL A 968 6.02 -31.16 29.32
N ARG A 969 6.79 -32.23 29.51
CA ARG A 969 7.78 -32.34 30.60
C ARG A 969 8.80 -31.20 30.52
N ASN A 970 9.40 -30.99 29.36
CA ASN A 970 10.44 -29.97 29.14
C ASN A 970 9.91 -28.55 29.38
N ALA A 971 8.65 -28.27 29.05
CA ALA A 971 8.02 -27.00 29.41
C ALA A 971 7.88 -26.87 30.94
N VAL A 972 7.34 -27.88 31.60
CA VAL A 972 7.04 -27.86 33.05
C VAL A 972 8.30 -27.86 33.93
N THR A 973 9.41 -28.42 33.43
CA THR A 973 10.70 -28.45 34.13
C THR A 973 11.67 -27.36 33.64
N TYR A 974 11.19 -26.43 32.81
CA TYR A 974 12.03 -25.35 32.30
C TYR A 974 12.54 -24.44 33.42
N VAL A 975 13.81 -24.06 33.32
CA VAL A 975 14.47 -23.09 34.20
C VAL A 975 14.99 -21.95 33.35
N ASP A 976 14.43 -20.76 33.54
CA ASP A 976 14.88 -19.57 32.85
C ASP A 976 16.13 -18.99 33.52
N ALA A 977 17.06 -18.46 32.72
CA ALA A 977 18.30 -17.89 33.24
C ALA A 977 18.09 -16.53 33.94
N GLU A 978 17.07 -15.76 33.55
CA GLU A 978 16.80 -14.41 34.08
C GLU A 978 15.89 -14.47 35.32
N VAL A 979 14.91 -15.38 35.34
CA VAL A 979 13.83 -15.38 36.36
C VAL A 979 13.66 -16.71 37.10
N GLY A 980 14.53 -17.69 36.85
CA GLY A 980 14.58 -18.97 37.57
C GLY A 980 13.53 -20.01 37.13
N ALA A 981 13.32 -21.01 37.99
CA ALA A 981 12.44 -22.15 37.76
C ALA A 981 10.96 -21.81 37.95
N LEU A 982 10.09 -22.55 37.25
CA LEU A 982 8.64 -22.53 37.47
C LEU A 982 8.27 -23.02 38.87
N ARG A 983 7.40 -22.29 39.56
CA ARG A 983 6.92 -22.61 40.91
C ARG A 983 5.79 -23.63 40.88
N SER A 984 5.80 -24.55 41.85
CA SER A 984 4.76 -25.58 42.03
C SER A 984 3.74 -25.26 43.13
N THR A 985 4.00 -24.25 43.96
CA THR A 985 3.08 -23.86 45.04
C THR A 985 1.77 -23.32 44.48
N ALA A 986 0.66 -23.61 45.13
CA ALA A 986 -0.64 -23.09 44.76
C ALA A 986 -0.65 -21.56 44.82
N ARG A 987 -1.37 -20.96 43.87
CA ARG A 987 -1.46 -19.50 43.66
C ARG A 987 -0.12 -18.82 43.35
N SER A 988 0.92 -19.58 42.99
CA SER A 988 2.17 -19.01 42.50
C SER A 988 2.05 -18.42 41.10
N PHE A 989 1.08 -18.86 40.29
CA PHE A 989 0.77 -18.22 39.03
C PHE A 989 -0.05 -16.95 39.26
N GLN A 990 0.46 -15.84 38.74
CA GLN A 990 -0.23 -14.56 38.74
C GLN A 990 -0.22 -13.98 37.34
N LEU A 991 -1.41 -13.85 36.76
CA LEU A 991 -1.57 -13.25 35.43
C LEU A 991 -1.44 -11.74 35.53
N ILE A 992 -0.63 -11.14 34.66
CA ILE A 992 -0.54 -9.68 34.60
C ILE A 992 -1.93 -9.08 34.29
N PRO A 993 -2.39 -8.07 35.07
CA PRO A 993 -3.63 -7.36 34.78
C PRO A 993 -3.63 -6.77 33.37
N GLU A 994 -4.80 -6.47 32.83
CA GLU A 994 -4.87 -5.67 31.61
C GLU A 994 -4.25 -4.29 31.88
N ALA A 995 -2.98 -4.12 31.51
CA ALA A 995 -2.45 -2.79 31.27
C ALA A 995 -3.31 -2.17 30.15
N PRO A 996 -3.61 -0.86 30.21
CA PRO A 996 -4.26 -0.19 29.08
C PRO A 996 -3.47 -0.55 27.82
N MET A 997 -4.17 -1.10 26.82
CA MET A 997 -3.58 -1.41 25.53
C MET A 997 -2.69 -0.25 25.10
N TRP A 998 -1.48 -0.58 24.64
CA TRP A 998 -0.43 0.36 24.28
C TRP A 998 -1.04 1.58 23.60
N PRO A 999 -0.73 2.83 24.02
CA PRO A 999 -1.26 4.00 23.36
C PRO A 999 -0.96 3.87 21.87
N ARG A 1000 -2.01 3.92 21.04
CA ARG A 1000 -2.01 3.77 19.56
C ARG A 1000 -1.07 4.75 18.82
N SER A 1001 -0.23 5.49 19.52
CA SER A 1001 0.50 6.65 19.01
C SER A 1001 1.92 6.80 19.60
N ALA A 1002 2.50 5.79 20.25
CA ALA A 1002 3.93 5.84 20.58
C ALA A 1002 4.74 5.67 19.28
N ARG A 1003 4.81 6.73 18.48
CA ARG A 1003 5.76 6.88 17.38
C ARG A 1003 7.12 6.45 17.90
N LEU A 1004 7.64 5.35 17.37
CA LEU A 1004 9.03 4.95 17.51
C LEU A 1004 9.88 5.97 16.74
N SER A 1005 10.06 7.17 17.32
CA SER A 1005 11.28 7.93 17.10
C SER A 1005 12.40 7.08 17.68
N ALA A 1006 13.16 6.44 16.80
CA ALA A 1006 14.32 5.61 17.14
C ALA A 1006 15.25 6.39 18.09
N VAL A 1007 15.16 6.08 19.38
CA VAL A 1007 16.18 6.43 20.37
C VAL A 1007 17.27 5.39 20.20
N TYR A 1008 18.19 5.64 19.26
CA TYR A 1008 19.54 5.15 19.43
C TYR A 1008 20.22 6.05 20.47
N PRO A 1009 20.66 5.52 21.63
CA PRO A 1009 21.51 6.29 22.51
C PRO A 1009 22.88 6.39 21.85
N LEU A 1010 23.16 7.50 21.16
CA LEU A 1010 24.54 7.92 20.95
C LEU A 1010 25.04 8.42 22.30
N SER A 1011 25.63 7.51 23.06
CA SER A 1011 26.46 7.85 24.20
C SER A 1011 27.60 8.76 23.72
N ASN A 1012 27.63 10.00 24.20
CA ASN A 1012 28.87 10.67 24.57
C ASN A 1012 28.53 11.74 25.61
N GLY A 1013 28.78 11.40 26.87
CA GLY A 1013 28.73 12.37 27.96
C GLY A 1013 29.95 13.29 27.92
N ARG A 1014 29.71 14.59 28.11
CA ARG A 1014 30.39 15.45 29.10
C ARG A 1014 29.76 16.84 29.05
N ARG A 1015 29.12 17.17 30.18
CA ARG A 1015 28.63 18.46 30.73
C ARG A 1015 28.18 19.55 29.77
#